data_AF-A0A5J6F8P6-F1
#
_entry.id   AF-A0A5J6F8P6-F1
#
_cell.length_a   1.000
_cell.length_b   1.000
_cell.length_c   1.000
_cell.angle_alpha   90.00
_cell.angle_beta   90.00
_cell.angle_gamma   90.00
#
_symmetry.space_group_name_H-M   'P 1'
#
loop_
_entity.id
_entity.type
_entity.pdbx_description
1 polymer ?
#
loop_
_entity_poly.entity_id
_entity_poly.type
_entity_poly.pdbx_seq_one_letter_code
_entity_poly.pdbx_strand_id
1 'polypeptide(L)'
;MTDSEAGTRAGDIPALVERARDGDPRALEELLAGHLPLVYGIVGRALNGHADVDDLVQEVMFRVVRALPSLREPARFRSWAVAIAYREIQRYQRRTVRERLLRHEVAEVADPLTDFAERTVAELELTGQRRELARAARWLDDGDRRLLALWWEEEAGRLTRAEVAGALGLGPGHTAVRVRRMKGRLEAARTLVRALALTPRCPGMADAARGWDGSAGALWRKRLARHVRGCPRCGAEADGLVAPEKLLPGLALVPVPGGVADGVRQTVEASSLAGQAAAGRLRDLLTTKSVAASAAVCAVVAGGLSHPVWHTPAPEPREAAPPAASRPVRPAPSPADPAPERSAAASPSASAPVSASPSASPALRAAAAGGPLGVTGGDIYLAPGGSDTGDGSRARPYATLAKAVSVVRPGQTIAMRGGTYRPDRGTTLTTDGTAARRITLSNVRGERPVIDASGIPAGTWAITQQADHWTVQGLEIRGSGSHAYVCRGCADTVFRGLDLHDNAESGLTLRDAGTRDNAVLDSDFHANGPGSGGVGLGVKFGSGTGNVVRGVRAFGNGADGVDLGGFATPVAVRESWSYRNGNGFTLGGGGTSAAVAHVLTDNAAWDNTGSGFNDEGNPGAIRLVRNTAFRNGTGFHLPTAAAVLTAGAAADNARGRDTVLSGRARSEDSSWDGGGAAFAVTDPATAEAARPADASLPPTSFLAPAGGGPGARMAASAPS
;
A
#
# COMPACT_ATOMS: atom_id res chain seq x y z
N MET A 1 22.59 -36.91 27.01
CA MET A 1 21.34 -37.33 26.36
C MET A 1 20.21 -36.96 27.33
N THR A 2 19.87 -35.69 27.60
CA THR A 2 19.65 -34.48 26.75
C THR A 2 18.68 -34.79 25.61
N ASP A 3 17.50 -34.19 25.45
CA ASP A 3 16.90 -32.97 25.99
C ASP A 3 15.38 -33.15 26.12
N SER A 4 14.80 -32.85 27.29
CA SER A 4 13.34 -32.79 27.50
C SER A 4 12.92 -31.58 28.35
N GLU A 5 13.69 -30.49 28.31
CA GLU A 5 13.44 -29.27 29.10
C GLU A 5 13.59 -27.98 28.25
N ALA A 6 12.60 -27.67 27.40
CA ALA A 6 12.49 -26.35 26.78
C ALA A 6 11.03 -25.91 26.52
N GLY A 7 10.10 -26.29 27.40
CA GLY A 7 8.71 -25.84 27.35
C GLY A 7 8.28 -25.18 28.67
N THR A 8 8.06 -23.87 28.64
CA THR A 8 7.29 -23.08 29.62
C THR A 8 7.97 -22.73 30.96
N ARG A 9 8.76 -21.65 30.96
CA ARG A 9 8.77 -20.70 32.09
C ARG A 9 8.05 -19.43 31.65
N ALA A 10 6.72 -19.43 31.75
CA ALA A 10 5.93 -18.21 31.83
C ALA A 10 5.50 -18.10 33.29
N GLY A 11 5.93 -17.05 34.01
CA GLY A 11 5.61 -16.88 35.42
C GLY A 11 4.10 -16.86 35.70
N ASP A 12 3.71 -17.31 36.89
CA ASP A 12 2.34 -17.19 37.40
C ASP A 12 1.88 -15.72 37.33
N ILE A 13 0.81 -15.43 36.58
CA ILE A 13 0.37 -14.06 36.26
C ILE A 13 0.00 -13.27 37.51
N PRO A 14 -0.76 -13.81 38.48
CA PRO A 14 -0.92 -13.23 39.80
C PRO A 14 0.41 -12.79 40.43
N ALA A 15 1.44 -13.66 40.43
CA ALA A 15 2.74 -13.34 40.99
C ALA A 15 3.48 -12.24 40.19
N LEU A 16 3.40 -12.26 38.86
CA LEU A 16 3.96 -11.21 38.01
C LEU A 16 3.28 -9.86 38.23
N VAL A 17 1.96 -9.84 38.45
CA VAL A 17 1.20 -8.62 38.75
C VAL A 17 1.61 -8.04 40.10
N GLU A 18 1.75 -8.87 41.14
CA GLU A 18 2.17 -8.37 42.45
C GLU A 18 3.60 -7.85 42.43
N ARG A 19 4.55 -8.57 41.84
CA ARG A 19 5.93 -8.07 41.68
C ARG A 19 5.98 -6.77 40.87
N ALA A 20 5.20 -6.68 39.80
CA ALA A 20 5.13 -5.47 38.98
C ALA A 20 4.54 -4.27 39.75
N ARG A 21 3.63 -4.49 40.72
CA ARG A 21 3.14 -3.44 41.62
C ARG A 21 4.16 -3.02 42.66
N ASP A 22 4.95 -3.97 43.16
CA ASP A 22 6.04 -3.72 44.10
C ASP A 22 7.24 -3.02 43.42
N GLY A 23 7.13 -2.72 42.12
CA GLY A 23 8.10 -1.93 41.37
C GLY A 23 9.17 -2.75 40.67
N ASP A 24 9.00 -4.09 40.54
CA ASP A 24 9.91 -4.94 39.76
C ASP A 24 9.78 -4.66 38.25
N PRO A 25 10.76 -4.00 37.61
CA PRO A 25 10.68 -3.66 36.19
C PRO A 25 10.71 -4.89 35.29
N ARG A 26 11.36 -6.00 35.71
CA ARG A 26 11.41 -7.24 34.94
C ARG A 26 10.08 -7.97 34.97
N ALA A 27 9.40 -7.98 36.12
CA ALA A 27 8.04 -8.51 36.21
C ALA A 27 7.06 -7.74 35.33
N LEU A 28 7.17 -6.41 35.31
CA LEU A 28 6.33 -5.56 34.47
C LEU A 28 6.60 -5.81 32.98
N GLU A 29 7.86 -5.91 32.56
CA GLU A 29 8.23 -6.22 31.18
C GLU A 29 7.70 -7.58 30.73
N GLU A 30 7.91 -8.63 31.54
CA GLU A 30 7.42 -9.99 31.25
C GLU A 30 5.88 -10.03 31.16
N LEU A 31 5.21 -9.32 32.07
CA LEU A 31 3.75 -9.19 32.08
C LEU A 31 3.23 -8.48 30.82
N LEU A 32 3.86 -7.38 30.38
CA LEU A 32 3.41 -6.64 29.20
C LEU A 32 3.75 -7.37 27.90
N ALA A 33 4.95 -7.92 27.77
CA ALA A 33 5.38 -8.67 26.60
C ALA A 33 4.48 -9.89 26.36
N GLY A 34 4.09 -10.60 27.43
CA GLY A 34 3.18 -11.74 27.33
C GLY A 34 1.74 -11.39 26.93
N HIS A 35 1.32 -10.13 27.06
CA HIS A 35 -0.05 -9.69 26.79
C HIS A 35 -0.19 -8.75 25.60
N LEU A 36 0.93 -8.24 25.07
CA LEU A 36 0.96 -7.39 23.89
C LEU A 36 0.33 -8.07 22.64
N PRO A 37 0.59 -9.36 22.32
CA PRO A 37 -0.04 -10.02 21.17
C PRO A 37 -1.58 -10.09 21.27
N LEU A 38 -2.12 -10.27 22.48
CA LEU A 38 -3.56 -10.28 22.72
C LEU A 38 -4.16 -8.89 22.47
N VAL A 39 -3.53 -7.84 23.00
CA VAL A 39 -3.98 -6.45 22.80
C VAL A 39 -3.89 -6.06 21.32
N TYR A 40 -2.79 -6.39 20.66
CA TYR A 40 -2.57 -6.13 19.24
C TYR A 40 -3.63 -6.83 18.37
N GLY A 41 -3.92 -8.10 18.67
CA GLY A 41 -4.97 -8.86 17.99
C GLY A 41 -6.37 -8.26 18.15
N ILE A 42 -6.71 -7.76 19.34
CA ILE A 42 -8.00 -7.11 19.61
C ILE A 42 -8.11 -5.77 18.87
N VAL A 43 -7.09 -4.91 19.00
CA VAL A 43 -7.08 -3.55 18.41
C VAL A 43 -7.01 -3.62 16.88
N GLY A 44 -6.09 -4.41 16.33
CA GLY A 44 -5.91 -4.58 14.88
C GLY A 44 -7.18 -5.05 14.18
N ARG A 45 -7.89 -6.02 14.77
CA ARG A 45 -9.18 -6.50 14.26
C ARG A 45 -10.31 -5.49 14.44
N ALA A 46 -10.38 -4.80 15.58
CA ALA A 46 -11.44 -3.82 15.84
C ALA A 46 -11.34 -2.57 14.93
N LEU A 47 -10.13 -2.19 14.55
CA LEU A 47 -9.86 -1.06 13.66
C LEU A 47 -9.71 -1.47 12.19
N ASN A 48 -9.78 -2.78 11.88
CA ASN A 48 -9.60 -3.29 10.53
C ASN A 48 -8.31 -2.74 9.90
N GLY A 49 -7.17 -2.96 10.57
CA GLY A 49 -5.81 -2.59 10.12
C GLY A 49 -5.59 -1.11 9.76
N HIS A 50 -6.30 -0.20 10.42
CA HIS A 50 -6.06 1.24 10.33
C HIS A 50 -4.61 1.59 10.69
N ALA A 51 -4.08 2.69 10.15
CA ALA A 51 -2.74 3.22 10.50
C ALA A 51 -2.58 3.56 11.99
N ASP A 52 -3.68 3.71 12.73
CA ASP A 52 -3.72 4.12 14.13
C ASP A 52 -3.68 2.91 15.09
N VAL A 53 -3.52 1.69 14.55
CA VAL A 53 -3.47 0.46 15.36
C VAL A 53 -2.30 0.52 16.33
N ASP A 54 -1.11 0.91 15.87
CA ASP A 54 0.09 0.97 16.72
C ASP A 54 -0.06 2.05 17.81
N ASP A 55 -0.57 3.23 17.44
CA ASP A 55 -0.83 4.34 18.37
C ASP A 55 -1.86 3.94 19.45
N LEU A 56 -2.94 3.25 19.04
CA LEU A 56 -3.98 2.83 19.97
C LEU A 56 -3.52 1.68 20.85
N VAL A 57 -2.71 0.75 20.33
CA VAL A 57 -2.07 -0.30 21.14
C VAL A 57 -1.15 0.33 22.17
N GLN A 58 -0.30 1.29 21.79
CA GLN A 58 0.57 2.01 22.72
C GLN A 58 -0.24 2.72 23.83
N GLU A 59 -1.31 3.43 23.48
CA GLU A 59 -2.20 4.08 24.45
C GLU A 59 -2.86 3.05 25.41
N VAL A 60 -3.28 1.89 24.89
CA VAL A 60 -3.84 0.80 25.72
C VAL A 60 -2.79 0.25 26.68
N MET A 61 -1.58 -0.05 26.19
CA MET A 61 -0.50 -0.57 27.02
C MET A 61 -0.07 0.44 28.08
N PHE A 62 0.01 1.72 27.74
CA PHE A 62 0.28 2.80 28.69
C PHE A 62 -0.78 2.87 29.80
N ARG A 63 -2.07 2.71 29.46
CA ARG A 63 -3.14 2.68 30.46
C ARG A 63 -3.14 1.43 31.32
N VAL A 64 -2.77 0.29 30.76
CA VAL A 64 -2.54 -0.94 31.53
C VAL A 64 -1.46 -0.68 32.59
N VAL A 65 -0.32 -0.08 32.22
CA VAL A 65 0.74 0.28 33.19
C VAL A 65 0.23 1.25 34.27
N ARG A 66 -0.40 2.36 33.88
CA ARG A 66 -0.87 3.38 34.83
C ARG A 66 -1.96 2.89 35.78
N ALA A 67 -2.81 2.00 35.31
CA ALA A 67 -3.94 1.51 36.09
C ALA A 67 -3.62 0.19 36.84
N LEU A 68 -2.45 -0.41 36.62
CA LEU A 68 -2.03 -1.67 37.24
C LEU A 68 -2.13 -1.67 38.79
N PRO A 69 -1.75 -0.58 39.49
CA PRO A 69 -1.91 -0.52 40.95
C PRO A 69 -3.37 -0.56 41.43
N SER A 70 -4.34 -0.26 40.56
CA SER A 70 -5.77 -0.22 40.88
C SER A 70 -6.51 -1.55 40.67
N LEU A 71 -5.85 -2.54 40.06
CA LEU A 71 -6.43 -3.86 39.85
C LEU A 71 -6.60 -4.54 41.23
N ARG A 72 -7.81 -5.02 41.57
CA ARG A 72 -8.04 -5.62 42.90
C ARG A 72 -7.73 -7.11 42.96
N GLU A 73 -7.92 -7.80 41.84
CA GLU A 73 -7.76 -9.24 41.72
C GLU A 73 -6.69 -9.54 40.65
N PRO A 74 -5.44 -9.86 41.04
CA PRO A 74 -4.34 -10.13 40.11
C PRO A 74 -4.66 -11.20 39.06
N ALA A 75 -5.41 -12.23 39.44
CA ALA A 75 -5.88 -13.30 38.56
C ALA A 75 -6.75 -12.80 37.39
N ARG A 76 -7.33 -11.59 37.50
CA ARG A 76 -8.21 -11.00 36.48
C ARG A 76 -7.50 -10.07 35.51
N PHE A 77 -6.16 -9.97 35.60
CA PHE A 77 -5.36 -9.07 34.78
C PHE A 77 -5.70 -9.14 33.28
N ARG A 78 -5.83 -10.36 32.72
CA ARG A 78 -6.22 -10.56 31.32
C ARG A 78 -7.56 -9.91 30.96
N SER A 79 -8.62 -10.29 31.66
CA SER A 79 -9.97 -9.72 31.45
C SER A 79 -10.00 -8.20 31.65
N TRP A 80 -9.19 -7.69 32.56
CA TRP A 80 -9.10 -6.27 32.88
C TRP A 80 -8.34 -5.47 31.80
N ALA A 81 -7.24 -5.99 31.28
CA ALA A 81 -6.49 -5.41 30.16
C ALA A 81 -7.35 -5.39 28.88
N VAL A 82 -8.10 -6.45 28.62
CA VAL A 82 -9.09 -6.50 27.52
C VAL A 82 -10.19 -5.43 27.71
N ALA A 83 -10.65 -5.20 28.94
CA ALA A 83 -11.62 -4.15 29.23
C ALA A 83 -11.05 -2.73 29.03
N ILE A 84 -9.75 -2.53 29.26
CA ILE A 84 -9.05 -1.28 28.91
C ILE A 84 -8.98 -1.13 27.38
N ALA A 85 -8.53 -2.15 26.66
CA ALA A 85 -8.47 -2.15 25.20
C ALA A 85 -9.83 -1.80 24.57
N TYR A 86 -10.89 -2.46 25.03
CA TYR A 86 -12.26 -2.21 24.58
C TYR A 86 -12.71 -0.76 24.83
N ARG A 87 -12.39 -0.18 26.00
CA ARG A 87 -12.74 1.21 26.33
C ARG A 87 -11.98 2.23 25.49
N GLU A 88 -10.73 1.95 25.13
CA GLU A 88 -9.94 2.84 24.26
C GLU A 88 -10.39 2.80 22.82
N ILE A 89 -10.71 1.62 22.29
CA ILE A 89 -11.36 1.49 20.98
C ILE A 89 -12.66 2.31 20.93
N GLN A 90 -13.44 2.31 22.01
CA GLN A 90 -14.66 3.13 22.12
C GLN A 90 -14.38 4.63 22.18
N ARG A 91 -13.31 5.05 22.88
CA ARG A 91 -12.93 6.46 23.01
C ARG A 91 -12.39 6.99 21.68
N TYR A 92 -11.51 6.23 21.04
CA TYR A 92 -10.95 6.51 19.72
C TYR A 92 -12.05 6.73 18.69
N GLN A 93 -12.96 5.76 18.53
CA GLN A 93 -14.03 5.86 17.52
C GLN A 93 -15.01 7.02 17.79
N ARG A 94 -15.29 7.34 19.06
CA ARG A 94 -16.11 8.53 19.42
C ARG A 94 -15.41 9.85 19.06
N ARG A 95 -14.09 9.92 19.20
CA ARG A 95 -13.28 11.07 18.80
C ARG A 95 -13.27 11.23 17.28
N THR A 96 -12.97 10.16 16.54
CA THR A 96 -12.92 10.16 15.08
C THR A 96 -14.26 10.51 14.43
N VAL A 97 -15.38 10.01 14.97
CA VAL A 97 -16.73 10.37 14.50
C VAL A 97 -17.04 11.85 14.75
N ARG A 98 -16.63 12.39 15.92
CA ARG A 98 -16.81 13.81 16.25
C ARG A 98 -15.94 14.72 15.39
N GLU A 99 -14.72 14.31 15.06
CA GLU A 99 -13.81 15.05 14.16
C GLU A 99 -14.28 15.00 12.69
N ARG A 100 -14.77 13.85 12.21
CA ARG A 100 -15.41 13.70 10.88
C ARG A 100 -16.73 14.45 10.71
N LEU A 101 -17.42 14.77 11.80
CA LEU A 101 -18.64 15.61 11.76
C LEU A 101 -18.31 17.11 11.72
N LEU A 102 -17.11 17.51 12.15
CA LEU A 102 -16.67 18.90 12.19
C LEU A 102 -15.83 19.29 10.98
N ARG A 103 -15.12 18.34 10.38
CA ARG A 103 -14.43 18.49 9.10
C ARG A 103 -15.22 17.69 8.07
N HIS A 104 -15.74 18.33 7.01
CA HIS A 104 -16.32 17.62 5.86
C HIS A 104 -15.22 16.80 5.16
N GLU A 105 -14.82 15.68 5.76
CA GLU A 105 -13.74 14.80 5.32
C GLU A 105 -14.29 13.41 5.04
N VAL A 106 -14.05 12.91 3.83
CA VAL A 106 -14.39 11.55 3.43
C VAL A 106 -13.44 10.60 4.13
N ALA A 107 -14.04 9.69 4.89
CA ALA A 107 -13.39 8.62 5.61
C ALA A 107 -12.65 7.65 4.68
N GLU A 108 -11.33 7.70 4.62
CA GLU A 108 -10.51 6.60 4.10
C GLU A 108 -10.78 5.32 4.92
N VAL A 109 -10.99 4.21 4.22
CA VAL A 109 -11.12 2.87 4.78
C VAL A 109 -9.93 2.07 4.27
N ALA A 110 -9.01 1.74 5.18
CA ALA A 110 -7.89 0.86 4.90
C ALA A 110 -8.36 -0.59 4.72
N ASP A 111 -7.74 -1.28 3.77
CA ASP A 111 -7.92 -2.71 3.47
C ASP A 111 -6.72 -3.50 4.02
N PRO A 112 -6.92 -4.39 5.01
CA PRO A 112 -5.84 -5.20 5.55
C PRO A 112 -6.29 -6.65 5.67
N LEU A 113 -6.13 -7.44 4.61
CA LEU A 113 -6.01 -8.91 4.71
C LEU A 113 -5.29 -9.46 3.47
N THR A 114 -3.98 -9.64 3.59
CA THR A 114 -3.26 -10.62 2.77
C THR A 114 -2.12 -11.21 3.59
N ASP A 115 -2.29 -12.47 4.01
CA ASP A 115 -1.23 -13.47 3.90
C ASP A 115 -1.81 -14.89 3.99
N PHE A 116 -1.09 -15.84 3.39
CA PHE A 116 -1.30 -17.30 3.31
C PHE A 116 -2.00 -17.86 2.06
N ALA A 117 -1.20 -18.36 1.11
CA ALA A 117 -1.65 -19.21 0.01
C ALA A 117 -0.65 -20.37 -0.27
N GLU A 118 -0.83 -21.49 0.43
CA GLU A 118 -0.69 -22.87 -0.08
C GLU A 118 -1.71 -23.69 0.76
N ARG A 119 -2.63 -24.54 0.26
CA ARG A 119 -2.52 -25.63 -0.71
C ARG A 119 -3.89 -25.93 -1.41
N THR A 120 -3.92 -27.08 -2.11
CA THR A 120 -4.91 -27.79 -2.95
C THR A 120 -6.41 -27.42 -3.00
N VAL A 121 -7.00 -27.67 -4.18
CA VAL A 121 -8.37 -27.42 -4.71
C VAL A 121 -9.59 -27.47 -3.75
N ALA A 122 -9.55 -28.16 -2.60
CA ALA A 122 -10.60 -28.07 -1.58
C ALA A 122 -10.44 -26.84 -0.64
N GLU A 123 -9.22 -26.34 -0.45
CA GLU A 123 -8.91 -25.11 0.29
C GLU A 123 -9.22 -23.84 -0.51
N LEU A 124 -9.37 -23.91 -1.84
CA LEU A 124 -9.76 -22.79 -2.69
C LEU A 124 -11.20 -22.30 -2.40
N GLU A 125 -12.15 -23.21 -2.15
CA GLU A 125 -13.52 -22.84 -1.74
C GLU A 125 -13.55 -22.26 -0.32
N LEU A 126 -12.78 -22.83 0.60
CA LEU A 126 -12.61 -22.30 1.96
C LEU A 126 -11.92 -20.93 1.97
N THR A 127 -10.94 -20.72 1.08
CA THR A 127 -10.23 -19.43 0.90
C THR A 127 -11.15 -18.37 0.29
N GLY A 128 -11.99 -18.75 -0.68
CA GLY A 128 -13.08 -17.91 -1.20
C GLY A 128 -14.07 -17.52 -0.10
N GLN A 129 -14.53 -18.48 0.71
CA GLN A 129 -15.45 -18.22 1.82
C GLN A 129 -14.79 -17.44 2.98
N ARG A 130 -13.47 -17.53 3.18
CA ARG A 130 -12.71 -16.69 4.13
C ARG A 130 -12.63 -15.23 3.67
N ARG A 131 -12.31 -15.00 2.39
CA ARG A 131 -12.35 -13.64 1.79
C ARG A 131 -13.76 -13.04 1.86
N GLU A 132 -14.78 -13.86 1.63
CA GLU A 132 -16.18 -13.48 1.80
C GLU A 132 -16.53 -13.13 3.25
N LEU A 133 -16.08 -13.94 4.22
CA LEU A 133 -16.29 -13.69 5.65
C LEU A 133 -15.71 -12.33 6.08
N ALA A 134 -14.51 -11.99 5.59
CA ALA A 134 -13.89 -10.70 5.81
C ALA A 134 -14.69 -9.54 5.19
N ARG A 135 -15.16 -9.71 3.94
CA ARG A 135 -16.03 -8.73 3.28
C ARG A 135 -17.36 -8.55 4.03
N ALA A 136 -17.93 -9.64 4.55
CA ALA A 136 -19.17 -9.66 5.31
C ALA A 136 -19.04 -9.02 6.70
N ALA A 137 -17.88 -9.12 7.35
CA ALA A 137 -17.62 -8.46 8.63
C ALA A 137 -17.80 -6.93 8.54
N ARG A 138 -17.60 -6.32 7.36
CA ARG A 138 -17.85 -4.89 7.12
C ARG A 138 -19.34 -4.51 7.20
N TRP A 139 -20.23 -5.48 7.00
CA TRP A 139 -21.69 -5.30 7.11
C TRP A 139 -22.21 -5.46 8.54
N LEU A 140 -21.35 -5.77 9.51
CA LEU A 140 -21.72 -5.75 10.92
C LEU A 140 -21.71 -4.32 11.48
N ASP A 141 -22.52 -4.08 12.52
CA ASP A 141 -22.47 -2.79 13.21
C ASP A 141 -21.23 -2.71 14.09
N ASP A 142 -20.85 -1.51 14.54
CA ASP A 142 -19.62 -1.32 15.31
C ASP A 142 -19.62 -2.13 16.63
N GLY A 143 -20.80 -2.40 17.19
CA GLY A 143 -20.94 -3.26 18.37
C GLY A 143 -20.65 -4.72 18.05
N ASP A 144 -21.24 -5.22 16.97
CA ASP A 144 -21.08 -6.59 16.49
C ASP A 144 -19.67 -6.87 15.95
N ARG A 145 -19.01 -5.89 15.31
CA ARG A 145 -17.61 -6.03 14.86
C ARG A 145 -16.66 -6.20 16.03
N ARG A 146 -16.87 -5.45 17.11
CA ARG A 146 -16.09 -5.60 18.35
C ARG A 146 -16.37 -6.93 19.03
N LEU A 147 -17.65 -7.34 19.04
CA LEU A 147 -18.04 -8.65 19.58
C LEU A 147 -17.47 -9.80 18.75
N LEU A 148 -17.41 -9.66 17.43
CA LEU A 148 -16.75 -10.60 16.52
C LEU A 148 -15.26 -10.72 16.84
N ALA A 149 -14.55 -9.62 17.11
CA ALA A 149 -13.14 -9.66 17.51
C ALA A 149 -12.91 -10.39 18.85
N LEU A 150 -13.77 -10.16 19.84
CA LEU A 150 -13.69 -10.87 21.13
C LEU A 150 -14.05 -12.36 21.01
N TRP A 151 -15.09 -12.65 20.23
CA TRP A 151 -15.50 -14.02 19.96
C TRP A 151 -14.42 -14.79 19.17
N TRP A 152 -13.68 -14.11 18.31
CA TRP A 152 -12.53 -14.69 17.61
C TRP A 152 -11.44 -15.18 18.57
N GLU A 153 -11.10 -14.35 19.55
CA GLU A 153 -10.12 -14.72 20.58
C GLU A 153 -10.63 -15.84 21.49
N GLU A 154 -11.95 -15.94 21.68
CA GLU A 154 -12.59 -17.04 22.37
C GLU A 154 -12.44 -18.36 21.63
N GLU A 155 -12.75 -18.39 20.32
CA GLU A 155 -12.60 -19.60 19.50
C GLU A 155 -11.13 -19.99 19.30
N ALA A 156 -10.21 -19.03 19.32
CA ALA A 156 -8.78 -19.28 19.30
C ALA A 156 -8.22 -19.80 20.64
N GLY A 157 -9.08 -19.99 21.66
CA GLY A 157 -8.70 -20.47 22.99
C GLY A 157 -7.92 -19.46 23.83
N ARG A 158 -7.80 -18.20 23.38
CA ARG A 158 -7.07 -17.13 24.07
C ARG A 158 -7.93 -16.36 25.06
N LEU A 159 -9.25 -16.44 24.93
CA LEU A 159 -10.23 -15.95 25.91
C LEU A 159 -11.22 -17.04 26.27
N THR A 160 -11.68 -17.02 27.51
CA THR A 160 -12.84 -17.80 27.95
C THR A 160 -14.12 -16.99 27.79
N ARG A 161 -15.28 -17.68 27.71
CA ARG A 161 -16.60 -17.02 27.71
C ARG A 161 -16.80 -16.08 28.90
N ALA A 162 -16.23 -16.42 30.07
CA ALA A 162 -16.29 -15.60 31.27
C ALA A 162 -15.47 -14.30 31.11
N GLU A 163 -14.32 -14.34 30.46
CA GLU A 163 -13.49 -13.18 30.19
C GLU A 163 -14.12 -12.25 29.14
N VAL A 164 -14.73 -12.82 28.08
CA VAL A 164 -15.52 -12.04 27.12
C VAL A 164 -16.70 -11.36 27.80
N ALA A 165 -17.42 -12.06 28.67
CA ALA A 165 -18.53 -11.51 29.44
C ALA A 165 -18.06 -10.38 30.37
N GLY A 166 -16.92 -10.58 31.04
CA GLY A 166 -16.27 -9.56 31.88
C GLY A 166 -15.86 -8.32 31.09
N ALA A 167 -15.28 -8.49 29.89
CA ALA A 167 -14.89 -7.38 29.02
C ALA A 167 -16.08 -6.53 28.55
N LEU A 168 -17.22 -7.18 28.29
CA LEU A 168 -18.46 -6.51 27.89
C LEU A 168 -19.26 -5.93 29.07
N GLY A 169 -18.90 -6.28 30.30
CA GLY A 169 -19.67 -5.92 31.50
C GLY A 169 -21.02 -6.62 31.58
N LEU A 170 -21.15 -7.82 31.02
CA LEU A 170 -22.41 -8.57 30.92
C LEU A 170 -22.30 -9.91 31.64
N GLY A 171 -23.45 -10.50 32.01
CA GLY A 171 -23.49 -11.89 32.49
C GLY A 171 -23.20 -12.90 31.36
N PRO A 172 -22.70 -14.12 31.66
CA PRO A 172 -22.39 -15.14 30.65
C PRO A 172 -23.58 -15.50 29.74
N GLY A 173 -24.79 -15.59 30.29
CA GLY A 173 -26.01 -15.86 29.51
C GLY A 173 -26.36 -14.75 28.53
N HIS A 174 -26.26 -13.48 28.94
CA HIS A 174 -26.50 -12.34 28.04
C HIS A 174 -25.41 -12.25 26.96
N THR A 175 -24.17 -12.56 27.31
CA THR A 175 -23.04 -12.64 26.37
C THR A 175 -23.27 -13.71 25.31
N ALA A 176 -23.75 -14.90 25.70
CA ALA A 176 -24.11 -15.97 24.78
C ALA A 176 -25.20 -15.55 23.77
N VAL A 177 -26.24 -14.86 24.23
CA VAL A 177 -27.29 -14.33 23.35
C VAL A 177 -26.75 -13.29 22.37
N ARG A 178 -25.87 -12.38 22.82
CA ARG A 178 -25.27 -11.37 21.92
C ARG A 178 -24.37 -12.02 20.88
N VAL A 179 -23.53 -12.98 21.25
CA VAL A 179 -22.68 -13.73 20.31
C VAL A 179 -23.54 -14.46 19.28
N ARG A 180 -24.61 -15.16 19.72
CA ARG A 180 -25.54 -15.83 18.81
C ARG A 180 -26.21 -14.86 17.82
N ARG A 181 -26.62 -13.68 18.28
CA ARG A 181 -27.23 -12.65 17.43
C ARG A 181 -26.23 -12.07 16.42
N MET A 182 -24.99 -11.82 16.86
CA MET A 182 -23.90 -11.35 16.00
C MET A 182 -23.57 -12.40 14.92
N LYS A 183 -23.47 -13.69 15.28
CA LYS A 183 -23.28 -14.78 14.32
C LYS A 183 -24.37 -14.81 13.25
N GLY A 184 -25.65 -14.74 13.64
CA GLY A 184 -26.74 -14.69 12.68
C GLY A 184 -26.73 -13.45 11.76
N ARG A 185 -26.23 -12.31 12.25
CA ARG A 185 -26.02 -11.11 11.42
C ARG A 185 -24.84 -11.28 10.47
N LEU A 186 -23.79 -11.98 10.89
CA LEU A 186 -22.62 -12.28 10.06
C LEU A 186 -22.99 -13.24 8.92
N GLU A 187 -23.77 -14.28 9.19
CA GLU A 187 -24.30 -15.18 8.16
C GLU A 187 -25.18 -14.43 7.15
N ALA A 188 -26.11 -13.60 7.62
CA ALA A 188 -26.93 -12.77 6.74
C ALA A 188 -26.10 -11.80 5.89
N ALA A 189 -25.02 -11.25 6.45
CA ALA A 189 -24.08 -10.41 5.72
C ALA A 189 -23.30 -11.18 4.65
N ARG A 190 -22.96 -12.45 4.89
CA ARG A 190 -22.28 -13.30 3.89
C ARG A 190 -23.19 -13.62 2.71
N THR A 191 -24.44 -14.00 2.97
CA THR A 191 -25.45 -14.17 1.92
C THR A 191 -25.63 -12.90 1.10
N LEU A 192 -25.64 -11.74 1.76
CA LEU A 192 -25.73 -10.45 1.09
C LEU A 192 -24.50 -10.16 0.20
N VAL A 193 -23.29 -10.45 0.66
CA VAL A 193 -22.06 -10.30 -0.13
C VAL A 193 -22.10 -11.19 -1.39
N ARG A 194 -22.56 -12.43 -1.28
CA ARG A 194 -22.76 -13.32 -2.43
C ARG A 194 -23.83 -12.82 -3.40
N ALA A 195 -24.99 -12.41 -2.88
CA ALA A 195 -26.07 -11.85 -3.69
C ALA A 195 -25.67 -10.58 -4.46
N LEU A 196 -24.79 -9.76 -3.89
CA LEU A 196 -24.19 -8.60 -4.55
C LEU A 196 -23.18 -8.96 -5.65
N ALA A 197 -22.57 -10.15 -5.56
CA ALA A 197 -21.58 -10.65 -6.51
C ALA A 197 -22.18 -11.40 -7.71
N LEU A 198 -23.48 -11.75 -7.66
CA LEU A 198 -24.17 -12.44 -8.76
C LEU A 198 -24.11 -11.65 -10.07
N THR A 199 -23.79 -12.36 -11.16
CA THR A 199 -23.74 -11.79 -12.52
C THR A 199 -24.57 -12.67 -13.48
N PRO A 200 -25.68 -12.16 -14.05
CA PRO A 200 -26.29 -10.86 -13.78
C PRO A 200 -26.98 -10.83 -12.40
N ARG A 201 -27.02 -9.65 -11.75
CA ARG A 201 -27.73 -9.47 -10.47
C ARG A 201 -29.22 -9.73 -10.62
N CYS A 202 -29.87 -10.12 -9.52
CA CYS A 202 -31.33 -10.13 -9.49
C CYS A 202 -31.87 -8.70 -9.73
N PRO A 203 -32.89 -8.49 -10.58
CA PRO A 203 -33.45 -7.16 -10.84
C PRO A 203 -33.85 -6.41 -9.56
N GLY A 204 -34.53 -7.08 -8.63
CA GLY A 204 -34.90 -6.47 -7.35
C GLY A 204 -33.70 -6.13 -6.46
N MET A 205 -32.58 -6.84 -6.61
CA MET A 205 -31.33 -6.53 -5.92
C MET A 205 -30.65 -5.30 -6.54
N ALA A 206 -30.67 -5.20 -7.88
CA ALA A 206 -30.20 -4.02 -8.59
C ALA A 206 -31.00 -2.77 -8.21
N ASP A 207 -32.32 -2.89 -8.08
CA ASP A 207 -33.20 -1.82 -7.59
C ASP A 207 -32.95 -1.46 -6.13
N ALA A 208 -32.73 -2.47 -5.27
CA ALA A 208 -32.40 -2.25 -3.88
C ALA A 208 -31.02 -1.57 -3.70
N ALA A 209 -30.08 -1.81 -4.61
CA ALA A 209 -28.75 -1.22 -4.63
C ALA A 209 -28.64 0.06 -5.48
N ARG A 210 -29.75 0.56 -6.03
CA ARG A 210 -29.74 1.79 -6.83
C ARG A 210 -29.29 3.00 -6.00
N GLY A 211 -28.26 3.69 -6.47
CA GLY A 211 -27.64 4.83 -5.77
C GLY A 211 -26.75 4.44 -4.59
N TRP A 212 -26.38 3.16 -4.48
CA TRP A 212 -25.47 2.68 -3.46
C TRP A 212 -24.02 3.03 -3.83
N ASP A 213 -23.32 3.63 -2.88
CA ASP A 213 -21.94 4.13 -2.95
C ASP A 213 -20.89 3.07 -2.54
N GLY A 214 -21.31 1.83 -2.30
CA GLY A 214 -20.44 0.77 -1.78
C GLY A 214 -20.34 0.73 -0.25
N SER A 215 -20.97 1.66 0.48
CA SER A 215 -20.86 1.73 1.94
C SER A 215 -21.72 0.69 2.66
N ALA A 216 -21.22 0.14 3.78
CA ALA A 216 -21.99 -0.74 4.67
C ALA A 216 -22.81 0.04 5.72
N GLY A 217 -23.31 1.23 5.37
CA GLY A 217 -24.09 2.09 6.25
C GLY A 217 -25.41 1.44 6.73
N ALA A 218 -25.91 1.85 7.89
CA ALA A 218 -27.10 1.23 8.53
C ALA A 218 -28.34 1.19 7.62
N LEU A 219 -28.53 2.20 6.77
CA LEU A 219 -29.61 2.26 5.78
C LEU A 219 -29.46 1.17 4.71
N TRP A 220 -28.28 1.06 4.10
CA TRP A 220 -27.98 0.08 3.05
C TRP A 220 -28.02 -1.34 3.58
N ARG A 221 -27.46 -1.58 4.78
CA ARG A 221 -27.55 -2.88 5.45
C ARG A 221 -28.99 -3.35 5.62
N LYS A 222 -29.87 -2.48 6.12
CA LYS A 222 -31.30 -2.82 6.28
C LYS A 222 -32.00 -3.03 4.94
N ARG A 223 -31.76 -2.15 3.97
CA ARG A 223 -32.41 -2.18 2.64
C ARG A 223 -32.05 -3.45 1.87
N LEU A 224 -30.76 -3.74 1.76
CA LEU A 224 -30.27 -4.89 0.99
C LEU A 224 -30.55 -6.22 1.70
N ALA A 225 -30.36 -6.29 3.03
CA ALA A 225 -30.71 -7.49 3.79
C ALA A 225 -32.23 -7.78 3.81
N ARG A 226 -33.08 -6.76 3.62
CA ARG A 226 -34.52 -6.97 3.41
C ARG A 226 -34.79 -7.64 2.07
N HIS A 227 -34.10 -7.21 1.00
CA HIS A 227 -34.24 -7.82 -0.31
C HIS A 227 -33.78 -9.27 -0.31
N VAL A 228 -32.58 -9.54 0.21
CA VAL A 228 -32.01 -10.91 0.27
C VAL A 228 -32.95 -11.88 0.98
N ARG A 229 -33.59 -11.46 2.09
CA ARG A 229 -34.59 -12.29 2.80
C ARG A 229 -35.90 -12.51 2.06
N GLY A 230 -36.29 -11.59 1.18
CA GLY A 230 -37.56 -11.63 0.45
C GLY A 230 -37.44 -12.19 -0.97
N CYS A 231 -36.22 -12.40 -1.48
CA CYS A 231 -35.97 -12.87 -2.83
C CYS A 231 -35.50 -14.33 -2.81
N PRO A 232 -36.23 -15.28 -3.39
CA PRO A 232 -35.81 -16.68 -3.44
C PRO A 232 -34.44 -16.87 -4.10
N ARG A 233 -34.14 -16.08 -5.14
CA ARG A 233 -32.86 -16.14 -5.86
C ARG A 233 -31.68 -15.62 -5.04
N CYS A 234 -31.83 -14.46 -4.37
CA CYS A 234 -30.75 -13.92 -3.54
C CYS A 234 -30.65 -14.61 -2.17
N GLY A 235 -31.74 -15.18 -1.67
CA GLY A 235 -31.76 -15.98 -0.45
C GLY A 235 -31.07 -17.33 -0.62
N ALA A 236 -31.20 -17.96 -1.80
CA ALA A 236 -30.52 -19.20 -2.15
C ALA A 236 -28.98 -19.10 -2.10
N GLU A 237 -28.41 -17.89 -2.16
CA GLU A 237 -26.97 -17.69 -1.99
C GLU A 237 -26.45 -18.07 -0.58
N ALA A 238 -27.35 -18.33 0.37
CA ALA A 238 -26.99 -18.89 1.66
C ALA A 238 -26.57 -20.36 1.57
N ASP A 239 -26.94 -21.05 0.50
CA ASP A 239 -26.66 -22.47 0.31
C ASP A 239 -25.15 -22.71 0.16
N GLY A 240 -24.65 -23.78 0.79
CA GLY A 240 -23.23 -24.11 0.77
C GLY A 240 -22.32 -23.18 1.60
N LEU A 241 -22.88 -22.27 2.41
CA LEU A 241 -22.10 -21.52 3.40
C LEU A 241 -21.57 -22.46 4.49
N VAL A 242 -20.25 -22.50 4.64
CA VAL A 242 -19.59 -23.16 5.77
C VAL A 242 -19.75 -22.29 7.02
N ALA A 243 -20.06 -22.92 8.15
CA ALA A 243 -20.21 -22.23 9.43
C ALA A 243 -18.97 -21.35 9.76
N PRO A 244 -19.13 -20.07 10.15
CA PRO A 244 -18.02 -19.14 10.36
C PRO A 244 -16.90 -19.70 11.25
N GLU A 245 -17.24 -20.50 12.26
CA GLU A 245 -16.35 -21.17 13.20
C GLU A 245 -15.30 -22.05 12.52
N LYS A 246 -15.71 -22.75 11.46
CA LYS A 246 -14.85 -23.66 10.70
C LYS A 246 -13.91 -22.91 9.75
N LEU A 247 -14.16 -21.62 9.52
CA LEU A 247 -13.34 -20.76 8.66
C LEU A 247 -12.24 -20.02 9.44
N LEU A 248 -12.35 -19.92 10.77
CA LEU A 248 -11.46 -19.14 11.66
C LEU A 248 -10.02 -19.66 11.80
N PRO A 249 -9.73 -20.98 11.83
CA PRO A 249 -8.37 -21.47 12.10
C PRO A 249 -7.30 -21.02 11.09
N GLY A 250 -7.68 -20.61 9.87
CA GLY A 250 -6.75 -20.12 8.84
C GLY A 250 -6.74 -18.60 8.65
N LEU A 251 -7.22 -17.84 9.63
CA LEU A 251 -7.19 -16.36 9.67
C LEU A 251 -6.35 -15.84 10.86
N ALA A 252 -5.54 -16.72 11.48
CA ALA A 252 -4.88 -16.49 12.75
C ALA A 252 -3.37 -16.25 12.61
N LEU A 253 -2.98 -14.98 12.60
CA LEU A 253 -1.96 -14.35 13.46
C LEU A 253 -1.66 -12.98 12.85
N VAL A 254 -2.05 -11.90 13.54
CA VAL A 254 -1.51 -10.58 13.22
C VAL A 254 -0.15 -10.54 13.93
N PRO A 255 0.99 -10.60 13.21
CA PRO A 255 2.29 -10.51 13.85
C PRO A 255 2.42 -9.16 14.56
N VAL A 256 2.90 -9.15 15.79
CA VAL A 256 3.22 -7.92 16.52
C VAL A 256 4.52 -7.35 15.91
N PRO A 257 4.52 -6.13 15.35
CA PRO A 257 5.76 -5.50 14.89
C PRO A 257 6.70 -5.27 16.07
N GLY A 258 7.97 -5.66 15.94
CA GLY A 258 8.95 -5.58 17.04
C GLY A 258 9.13 -4.18 17.64
N GLY A 259 8.97 -3.12 16.84
CA GLY A 259 9.10 -1.74 17.29
C GLY A 259 8.06 -1.30 18.34
N VAL A 260 6.89 -1.97 18.40
CA VAL A 260 5.87 -1.68 19.42
C VAL A 260 6.27 -2.28 20.77
N ALA A 261 6.92 -3.45 20.78
CA ALA A 261 7.45 -4.05 22.00
C ALA A 261 8.62 -3.22 22.56
N ASP A 262 9.49 -2.70 21.69
CA ASP A 262 10.62 -1.86 22.08
C ASP A 262 10.20 -0.46 22.54
N GLY A 263 9.16 0.13 21.92
CA GLY A 263 8.58 1.40 22.38
C GLY A 263 7.91 1.29 23.76
N VAL A 264 7.25 0.15 24.04
CA VAL A 264 6.71 -0.15 25.37
C VAL A 264 7.83 -0.37 26.39
N ARG A 265 8.92 -1.05 26.02
CA ARG A 265 10.11 -1.20 26.89
C ARG A 265 10.73 0.14 27.27
N GLN A 266 10.99 1.01 26.30
CA GLN A 266 11.60 2.33 26.54
C GLN A 266 10.71 3.24 27.40
N THR A 267 9.39 3.18 27.22
CA THR A 267 8.46 3.96 28.07
C THR A 267 8.34 3.40 29.49
N VAL A 268 8.52 2.09 29.70
CA VAL A 268 8.58 1.46 31.02
C VAL A 268 9.89 1.82 31.74
N GLU A 269 11.03 1.81 31.04
CA GLU A 269 12.33 2.26 31.58
C GLU A 269 12.32 3.75 31.93
N ALA A 270 11.65 4.60 31.14
CA ALA A 270 11.48 6.01 31.46
C ALA A 270 10.54 6.25 32.66
N SER A 271 9.53 5.39 32.84
CA SER A 271 8.56 5.49 33.95
C SER A 271 9.13 5.00 35.28
N SER A 272 10.04 4.02 35.26
CA SER A 272 10.74 3.54 36.46
C SER A 272 11.79 4.53 36.96
N LEU A 273 12.44 5.29 36.07
CA LEU A 273 13.34 6.39 36.41
C LEU A 273 12.61 7.62 36.99
N ALA A 274 11.36 7.86 36.59
CA ALA A 274 10.53 8.96 37.09
C ALA A 274 9.86 8.69 38.45
N GLY A 275 10.00 7.47 38.99
CA GLY A 275 9.24 6.97 40.14
C GLY A 275 9.52 7.59 41.51
N GLN A 276 10.45 8.53 41.66
CA GLN A 276 10.74 9.12 42.99
C GLN A 276 10.91 10.65 43.03
N ALA A 277 10.73 11.38 41.91
CA ALA A 277 10.76 12.84 41.95
C ALA A 277 9.80 13.47 40.93
N ALA A 278 8.98 14.39 41.42
CA ALA A 278 8.15 15.35 40.66
C ALA A 278 6.72 14.93 40.24
N ALA A 279 5.88 14.59 41.22
CA ALA A 279 4.43 14.73 41.09
C ALA A 279 3.93 16.20 41.02
N GLY A 280 4.83 17.19 41.11
CA GLY A 280 4.48 18.62 41.22
C GLY A 280 4.80 19.52 40.03
N ARG A 281 5.64 19.11 39.06
CA ARG A 281 6.13 20.03 38.00
C ARG A 281 5.65 19.74 36.57
N LEU A 282 4.87 18.68 36.36
CA LEU A 282 4.36 18.33 35.03
C LEU A 282 3.12 19.15 34.60
N ARG A 283 2.54 19.95 35.51
CA ARG A 283 1.36 20.79 35.22
C ARG A 283 1.71 22.09 34.47
N ASP A 284 2.92 22.62 34.68
CA ASP A 284 3.35 23.89 34.09
C ASP A 284 3.96 23.76 32.69
N LEU A 285 4.31 22.55 32.25
CA LEU A 285 4.80 22.29 30.89
C LEU A 285 3.67 22.03 29.86
N LEU A 286 2.40 22.05 30.28
CA LEU A 286 1.25 21.70 29.45
C LEU A 286 0.37 22.89 29.03
N THR A 287 0.76 24.15 29.29
CA THR A 287 0.00 25.34 28.90
C THR A 287 0.58 26.16 27.75
N THR A 288 1.75 25.83 27.22
CA THR A 288 2.31 26.50 26.04
C THR A 288 2.06 25.70 24.76
N LYS A 289 1.00 26.10 24.04
CA LYS A 289 0.75 25.72 22.65
C LYS A 289 1.77 26.39 21.72
N SER A 290 2.61 25.64 21.02
CA SER A 290 3.02 25.91 19.63
C SER A 290 3.89 24.78 19.04
N VAL A 291 3.40 24.23 17.93
CA VAL A 291 4.08 23.79 16.69
C VAL A 291 5.57 23.39 16.72
N ALA A 292 5.81 22.15 16.27
CA ALA A 292 6.95 21.59 15.53
C ALA A 292 8.26 21.14 16.24
N ALA A 293 8.76 20.03 15.67
CA ALA A 293 10.15 19.53 15.58
C ALA A 293 10.70 18.57 16.66
N SER A 294 10.81 17.31 16.22
CA SER A 294 11.94 16.36 16.28
C SER A 294 13.05 16.47 17.37
N ALA A 295 13.34 15.28 17.92
CA ALA A 295 14.63 14.75 18.39
C ALA A 295 15.27 15.27 19.71
N ALA A 296 15.32 14.34 20.68
CA ALA A 296 16.40 13.99 21.62
C ALA A 296 17.18 15.06 22.40
N VAL A 297 17.24 14.92 23.74
CA VAL A 297 18.44 15.27 24.53
C VAL A 297 18.70 14.21 25.59
N CYS A 298 19.87 13.57 25.51
CA CYS A 298 20.52 12.83 26.59
C CYS A 298 21.10 13.79 27.64
N ALA A 299 20.85 13.46 28.91
CA ALA A 299 21.63 13.65 30.15
C ALA A 299 22.61 14.84 30.32
N VAL A 300 22.45 15.58 31.43
CA VAL A 300 23.56 16.17 32.22
C VAL A 300 23.25 16.08 33.72
N VAL A 301 24.21 15.52 34.47
CA VAL A 301 24.35 15.50 35.93
C VAL A 301 25.26 16.65 36.37
N ALA A 302 25.08 17.09 37.64
CA ALA A 302 25.86 18.06 38.42
C ALA A 302 25.57 19.54 38.10
N GLY A 303 25.43 20.46 39.04
CA GLY A 303 25.62 20.48 40.48
C GLY A 303 25.85 21.96 40.87
N GLY A 304 25.23 22.40 41.96
CA GLY A 304 25.45 23.62 42.76
C GLY A 304 26.14 24.86 42.16
N LEU A 305 25.52 26.03 42.33
CA LEU A 305 25.95 27.02 43.34
C LEU A 305 25.06 28.27 43.32
N SER A 306 24.80 28.74 44.52
CA SER A 306 24.05 29.91 44.98
C SER A 306 24.73 31.25 44.69
N HIS A 307 23.97 32.29 44.33
CA HIS A 307 23.65 33.46 45.20
C HIS A 307 22.96 34.62 44.42
N PRO A 308 22.23 35.51 45.13
CA PRO A 308 21.19 36.39 44.58
C PRO A 308 21.67 37.84 44.42
N VAL A 309 21.16 38.61 43.44
CA VAL A 309 21.18 40.09 43.47
C VAL A 309 19.98 40.68 42.70
N TRP A 310 19.10 41.31 43.48
CA TRP A 310 18.27 42.51 43.25
C TRP A 310 17.83 42.95 41.84
N HIS A 311 16.51 43.01 41.70
CA HIS A 311 15.78 43.79 40.70
C HIS A 311 15.97 45.30 40.91
N THR A 312 16.26 46.02 39.82
CA THR A 312 15.83 47.41 39.63
C THR A 312 14.99 47.51 38.34
N PRO A 313 13.95 48.35 38.30
CA PRO A 313 12.88 48.24 37.31
C PRO A 313 12.98 49.22 36.13
N ALA A 314 12.09 48.98 35.14
CA ALA A 314 11.65 49.79 33.99
C ALA A 314 12.24 49.40 32.61
N PRO A 315 11.51 49.55 31.48
CA PRO A 315 10.35 50.44 31.28
C PRO A 315 9.08 49.77 30.69
N GLU A 316 7.97 50.51 30.76
CA GLU A 316 6.67 50.15 30.19
C GLU A 316 6.71 49.99 28.64
N PRO A 317 5.76 49.23 28.06
CA PRO A 317 5.67 49.05 26.61
C PRO A 317 5.26 50.37 25.93
N ARG A 318 6.05 50.82 24.96
CA ARG A 318 5.69 51.90 24.04
C ARG A 318 4.52 51.49 23.16
N GLU A 319 3.52 52.35 23.17
CA GLU A 319 2.35 52.40 22.29
C GLU A 319 2.77 52.43 20.80
N ALA A 320 2.17 51.55 19.99
CA ALA A 320 2.40 51.47 18.57
C ALA A 320 1.62 52.58 17.82
N ALA A 321 2.31 53.27 16.92
CA ALA A 321 1.77 54.35 16.08
C ALA A 321 0.72 53.85 15.06
N PRO A 322 -0.22 54.71 14.61
CA PRO A 322 -1.33 54.35 13.73
C PRO A 322 -0.93 54.21 12.25
N PRO A 323 -1.74 53.49 11.42
CA PRO A 323 -1.44 53.27 10.01
C PRO A 323 -1.68 54.53 9.15
N ALA A 324 -0.80 54.75 8.18
CA ALA A 324 -0.87 55.82 7.19
C ALA A 324 -1.98 55.57 6.14
N ALA A 325 -2.65 56.66 5.77
CA ALA A 325 -3.79 56.72 4.87
C ALA A 325 -3.48 56.30 3.41
N SER A 326 -4.37 55.52 2.83
CA SER A 326 -4.45 55.19 1.40
C SER A 326 -5.07 56.34 0.60
N ARG A 327 -4.44 56.68 -0.53
CA ARG A 327 -4.95 57.63 -1.55
C ARG A 327 -6.05 56.99 -2.42
N PRO A 328 -7.01 57.77 -2.96
CA PRO A 328 -8.13 57.24 -3.73
C PRO A 328 -7.75 56.95 -5.19
N VAL A 329 -8.19 55.80 -5.70
CA VAL A 329 -8.18 55.44 -7.13
C VAL A 329 -9.61 55.57 -7.68
N ARG A 330 -9.75 56.23 -8.84
CA ARG A 330 -11.01 56.52 -9.55
C ARG A 330 -11.76 55.25 -10.00
N PRO A 331 -13.11 55.31 -10.11
CA PRO A 331 -13.91 54.24 -10.71
C PRO A 331 -13.94 54.32 -12.25
N ALA A 332 -13.94 53.15 -12.90
CA ALA A 332 -14.24 52.96 -14.32
C ALA A 332 -15.69 52.47 -14.50
N PRO A 333 -16.35 52.74 -15.64
CA PRO A 333 -17.82 52.72 -15.76
C PRO A 333 -18.45 51.36 -16.12
N SER A 334 -19.73 51.22 -15.74
CA SER A 334 -20.65 50.11 -16.06
C SER A 334 -21.03 49.99 -17.55
N PRO A 335 -21.42 48.78 -18.00
CA PRO A 335 -21.95 48.53 -19.34
C PRO A 335 -23.45 48.87 -19.45
N ALA A 336 -23.88 49.22 -20.66
CA ALA A 336 -25.26 49.52 -21.03
C ALA A 336 -26.02 48.27 -21.54
N ASP A 337 -27.34 48.33 -21.41
CA ASP A 337 -28.36 47.28 -21.61
C ASP A 337 -29.18 47.54 -22.93
N PRO A 338 -30.21 46.74 -23.35
CA PRO A 338 -30.20 45.98 -24.61
C PRO A 338 -31.35 46.25 -25.61
N ALA A 339 -31.44 45.40 -26.67
CA ALA A 339 -32.60 44.96 -27.51
C ALA A 339 -32.54 45.29 -29.03
N PRO A 340 -33.29 44.61 -29.95
CA PRO A 340 -34.16 43.42 -29.81
C PRO A 340 -33.93 42.27 -30.84
N GLU A 341 -34.69 41.19 -30.65
CA GLU A 341 -34.74 39.89 -31.33
C GLU A 341 -34.96 39.90 -32.86
N ARG A 342 -34.45 38.84 -33.52
CA ARG A 342 -35.16 38.14 -34.61
C ARG A 342 -34.72 36.68 -34.77
N SER A 343 -35.73 35.85 -34.96
CA SER A 343 -35.77 34.39 -35.08
C SER A 343 -35.22 33.86 -36.43
N ALA A 344 -34.48 32.73 -36.42
CA ALA A 344 -34.65 31.62 -37.39
C ALA A 344 -33.60 30.47 -37.22
N ALA A 345 -34.12 29.26 -37.03
CA ALA A 345 -33.78 27.97 -37.65
C ALA A 345 -32.33 27.39 -37.74
N ALA A 346 -32.16 26.26 -37.03
CA ALA A 346 -31.69 24.93 -37.47
C ALA A 346 -30.28 24.64 -38.07
N SER A 347 -29.66 23.63 -37.44
CA SER A 347 -28.76 22.56 -37.95
C SER A 347 -27.23 22.69 -37.89
N PRO A 348 -26.52 21.54 -37.70
CA PRO A 348 -25.28 21.44 -36.93
C PRO A 348 -24.03 21.45 -37.83
N SER A 349 -22.93 22.03 -37.33
CA SER A 349 -21.62 21.94 -37.99
C SER A 349 -20.63 21.12 -37.16
N ALA A 350 -19.88 20.31 -37.88
CA ALA A 350 -19.11 19.16 -37.45
C ALA A 350 -17.94 19.51 -36.52
N SER A 351 -17.65 18.53 -35.65
CA SER A 351 -16.47 18.43 -34.80
C SER A 351 -15.16 18.65 -35.56
N ALA A 352 -14.35 19.59 -35.09
CA ALA A 352 -12.93 19.64 -35.43
C ALA A 352 -12.14 18.75 -34.44
N PRO A 353 -11.13 17.98 -34.89
CA PRO A 353 -10.37 17.09 -34.03
C PRO A 353 -9.35 17.90 -33.22
N VAL A 354 -9.45 17.84 -31.89
CA VAL A 354 -8.42 18.39 -31.00
C VAL A 354 -7.24 17.41 -30.99
N SER A 355 -6.40 17.48 -32.01
CA SER A 355 -5.09 16.84 -32.03
C SER A 355 -4.12 17.75 -31.28
N ALA A 356 -4.05 17.57 -29.96
CA ALA A 356 -2.96 18.09 -29.14
C ALA A 356 -2.17 16.88 -28.62
N SER A 357 -1.08 16.53 -29.32
CA SER A 357 -0.05 15.65 -28.77
C SER A 357 0.43 16.24 -27.43
N PRO A 358 0.35 15.52 -26.30
CA PRO A 358 0.92 16.00 -25.06
C PRO A 358 2.45 16.06 -25.18
N SER A 359 3.03 17.23 -24.92
CA SER A 359 4.47 17.40 -24.80
C SER A 359 4.99 16.44 -23.74
N ALA A 360 5.95 15.57 -24.10
CA ALA A 360 6.53 14.61 -23.17
C ALA A 360 7.17 15.33 -21.98
N SER A 361 6.93 14.82 -20.75
CA SER A 361 7.50 15.36 -19.51
C SER A 361 9.04 15.43 -19.60
N PRO A 362 9.69 16.38 -18.90
CA PRO A 362 11.16 16.48 -18.84
C PRO A 362 11.87 15.17 -18.48
N ALA A 363 11.30 14.34 -17.59
CA ALA A 363 11.76 12.97 -17.28
C ALA A 363 11.93 12.08 -18.52
N LEU A 364 10.95 12.09 -19.43
CA LEU A 364 11.00 11.32 -20.68
C LEU A 364 12.06 11.85 -21.64
N ARG A 365 12.28 13.16 -21.67
CA ARG A 365 13.30 13.79 -22.53
C ARG A 365 14.72 13.47 -22.04
N ALA A 366 14.94 13.51 -20.73
CA ALA A 366 16.24 13.18 -20.13
C ALA A 366 16.60 11.69 -20.29
N ALA A 367 15.59 10.80 -20.30
CA ALA A 367 15.81 9.37 -20.40
C ALA A 367 15.76 8.78 -21.82
N ALA A 368 15.36 9.57 -22.83
CA ALA A 368 15.38 9.18 -24.23
C ALA A 368 16.80 9.18 -24.86
N ALA A 369 17.82 9.66 -24.14
CA ALA A 369 19.21 9.54 -24.56
C ALA A 369 19.70 8.10 -24.30
N GLY A 370 19.52 7.22 -25.28
CA GLY A 370 19.99 5.83 -25.31
C GLY A 370 21.51 5.68 -25.28
N GLY A 371 22.12 6.04 -24.15
CA GLY A 371 23.54 5.84 -23.86
C GLY A 371 23.79 4.63 -22.93
N PRO A 372 25.06 4.20 -22.81
CA PRO A 372 25.45 3.09 -21.94
C PRO A 372 25.14 3.39 -20.47
N LEU A 373 24.57 2.40 -19.77
CA LEU A 373 24.25 2.50 -18.35
C LEU A 373 25.49 2.84 -17.50
N GLY A 374 25.23 3.55 -16.41
CA GLY A 374 26.24 3.91 -15.43
C GLY A 374 26.92 5.25 -15.67
N VAL A 375 27.61 5.71 -14.63
CA VAL A 375 28.37 6.96 -14.64
C VAL A 375 29.87 6.70 -14.74
N THR A 376 30.62 7.60 -15.39
CA THR A 376 32.10 7.56 -15.41
C THR A 376 32.73 8.10 -14.13
N GLY A 377 31.99 8.91 -13.37
CA GLY A 377 32.42 9.50 -12.11
C GLY A 377 31.23 9.90 -11.24
N GLY A 378 31.49 10.19 -9.97
CA GLY A 378 30.49 10.66 -9.03
C GLY A 378 31.07 11.65 -8.03
N ASP A 379 30.19 12.42 -7.39
CA ASP A 379 30.54 13.29 -6.27
C ASP A 379 30.68 12.48 -4.98
N ILE A 380 29.94 11.38 -4.87
CA ILE A 380 29.92 10.47 -3.72
C ILE A 380 30.11 9.05 -4.25
N TYR A 381 31.10 8.32 -3.75
CA TYR A 381 31.37 6.93 -4.09
C TYR A 381 30.96 5.98 -2.96
N LEU A 382 30.33 4.87 -3.32
CA LEU A 382 30.10 3.73 -2.43
C LEU A 382 30.91 2.53 -2.90
N ALA A 383 31.43 1.73 -1.98
CA ALA A 383 32.03 0.44 -2.28
C ALA A 383 31.70 -0.58 -1.18
N PRO A 384 31.55 -1.88 -1.50
CA PRO A 384 31.29 -2.90 -0.47
C PRO A 384 32.33 -2.95 0.66
N GLY A 385 33.59 -2.61 0.37
CA GLY A 385 34.68 -2.48 1.36
C GLY A 385 34.96 -1.04 1.80
N GLY A 386 34.03 -0.11 1.57
CA GLY A 386 34.15 1.29 1.98
C GLY A 386 34.02 1.48 3.50
N SER A 387 34.01 2.73 3.95
CA SER A 387 33.79 3.08 5.36
C SER A 387 32.93 4.33 5.49
N ASP A 388 31.93 4.29 6.37
CA ASP A 388 31.04 5.45 6.59
C ASP A 388 31.71 6.61 7.35
N THR A 389 32.93 6.39 7.86
CA THR A 389 33.82 7.45 8.36
C THR A 389 34.74 8.04 7.27
N GLY A 390 34.64 7.51 6.04
CA GLY A 390 35.26 8.07 4.84
C GLY A 390 34.72 9.46 4.49
N ASP A 391 35.24 10.04 3.41
CA ASP A 391 34.77 11.33 2.88
C ASP A 391 33.88 11.18 1.64
N GLY A 392 33.61 9.94 1.21
CA GLY A 392 32.80 9.67 0.02
C GLY A 392 33.58 9.87 -1.28
N SER A 393 34.88 10.17 -1.24
CA SER A 393 35.72 10.22 -2.44
C SER A 393 35.96 8.82 -3.03
N ARG A 394 36.45 8.77 -4.27
CA ARG A 394 36.85 7.50 -4.90
C ARG A 394 37.92 6.75 -4.10
N ALA A 395 38.79 7.47 -3.37
CA ALA A 395 39.86 6.89 -2.56
C ALA A 395 39.37 6.42 -1.18
N ARG A 396 38.36 7.10 -0.61
CA ARG A 396 37.76 6.77 0.70
C ARG A 396 36.23 6.72 0.60
N PRO A 397 35.69 5.74 -0.15
CA PRO A 397 34.26 5.64 -0.42
C PRO A 397 33.47 5.27 0.84
N TYR A 398 32.19 5.64 0.86
CA TYR A 398 31.26 5.17 1.89
C TYR A 398 30.97 3.68 1.76
N ALA A 399 30.60 3.03 2.87
CA ALA A 399 30.19 1.63 2.88
C ALA A 399 28.69 1.50 2.56
N THR A 400 27.86 2.41 3.08
CA THR A 400 26.40 2.26 3.05
C THR A 400 25.69 3.32 2.20
N LEU A 401 24.56 2.90 1.61
CA LEU A 401 23.63 3.83 0.96
C LEU A 401 23.07 4.85 1.94
N ALA A 402 22.73 4.42 3.17
CA ALA A 402 22.25 5.29 4.23
C ALA A 402 23.22 6.46 4.50
N LYS A 403 24.54 6.21 4.49
CA LYS A 403 25.52 7.28 4.65
C LYS A 403 25.53 8.23 3.46
N ALA A 404 25.56 7.71 2.23
CA ALA A 404 25.59 8.55 1.04
C ALA A 404 24.34 9.44 0.90
N VAL A 405 23.15 8.90 1.15
CA VAL A 405 21.89 9.67 1.05
C VAL A 405 21.73 10.69 2.18
N SER A 406 22.45 10.54 3.31
CA SER A 406 22.40 11.53 4.40
C SER A 406 23.27 12.76 4.14
N VAL A 407 24.15 12.73 3.14
CA VAL A 407 25.06 13.84 2.80
C VAL A 407 24.89 14.39 1.38
N VAL A 408 24.11 13.71 0.54
CA VAL A 408 23.87 14.11 -0.85
C VAL A 408 23.14 15.45 -0.92
N ARG A 409 23.45 16.22 -1.96
CA ARG A 409 22.83 17.52 -2.27
C ARG A 409 22.25 17.50 -3.68
N PRO A 410 21.28 18.38 -4.00
CA PRO A 410 20.71 18.46 -5.34
C PRO A 410 21.79 18.51 -6.43
N GLY A 411 21.64 17.75 -7.51
CA GLY A 411 22.58 17.74 -8.64
C GLY A 411 23.82 16.87 -8.45
N GLN A 412 24.02 16.27 -7.28
CA GLN A 412 25.15 15.36 -7.07
C GLN A 412 24.87 13.94 -7.56
N THR A 413 25.94 13.25 -7.90
CA THR A 413 25.96 11.85 -8.33
C THR A 413 26.54 10.96 -7.24
N ILE A 414 25.75 9.98 -6.82
CA ILE A 414 26.14 8.82 -6.01
C ILE A 414 26.54 7.68 -6.95
N ALA A 415 27.84 7.39 -7.04
CA ALA A 415 28.43 6.35 -7.88
C ALA A 415 28.71 5.07 -7.06
N MET A 416 27.95 4.01 -7.31
CA MET A 416 28.11 2.70 -6.68
C MET A 416 29.11 1.84 -7.45
N ARG A 417 30.17 1.40 -6.76
CA ARG A 417 31.14 0.43 -7.30
C ARG A 417 30.54 -0.97 -7.35
N GLY A 418 31.10 -1.82 -8.20
CA GLY A 418 30.70 -3.21 -8.36
C GLY A 418 30.91 -4.03 -7.09
N GLY A 419 30.05 -5.03 -6.92
CA GLY A 419 30.07 -5.96 -5.79
C GLY A 419 28.80 -5.88 -4.94
N THR A 420 28.77 -6.67 -3.86
CA THR A 420 27.56 -6.89 -3.07
C THR A 420 27.54 -6.06 -1.79
N TYR A 421 26.54 -5.20 -1.66
CA TYR A 421 26.20 -4.43 -0.48
C TYR A 421 25.17 -5.22 0.35
N ARG A 422 25.39 -5.35 1.66
CA ARG A 422 24.54 -6.14 2.58
C ARG A 422 23.99 -5.29 3.71
N PRO A 423 22.97 -4.44 3.45
CA PRO A 423 22.32 -3.68 4.50
C PRO A 423 21.58 -4.60 5.49
N ASP A 424 21.58 -4.20 6.75
CA ASP A 424 20.83 -4.82 7.86
C ASP A 424 19.55 -4.04 8.22
N ARG A 425 19.31 -2.91 7.54
CA ARG A 425 18.16 -2.04 7.73
C ARG A 425 17.76 -1.34 6.44
N GLY A 426 16.49 -0.96 6.34
CA GLY A 426 15.96 -0.16 5.25
C GLY A 426 16.62 1.23 5.16
N THR A 427 16.66 1.78 3.95
CA THR A 427 17.18 3.14 3.69
C THR A 427 16.08 4.03 3.13
N THR A 428 15.94 5.24 3.70
CA THR A 428 14.99 6.24 3.21
C THR A 428 15.70 7.39 2.50
N LEU A 429 15.28 7.70 1.28
CA LEU A 429 15.73 8.86 0.50
C LEU A 429 14.76 10.01 0.75
N THR A 430 15.25 11.08 1.37
CA THR A 430 14.44 12.24 1.79
C THR A 430 14.92 13.57 1.21
N THR A 431 16.05 13.59 0.49
CA THR A 431 16.60 14.82 -0.09
C THR A 431 16.12 14.97 -1.52
N ASP A 432 15.40 16.06 -1.80
CA ASP A 432 14.96 16.37 -3.16
C ASP A 432 16.12 16.83 -4.04
N GLY A 433 16.07 16.43 -5.32
CA GLY A 433 16.73 17.17 -6.37
C GLY A 433 15.92 18.40 -6.77
N THR A 434 16.27 18.98 -7.90
CA THR A 434 15.39 19.95 -8.59
C THR A 434 15.37 19.60 -10.08
N ALA A 435 14.41 20.12 -10.83
CA ALA A 435 14.35 19.94 -12.29
C ALA A 435 15.69 20.31 -13.00
N ALA A 436 16.41 21.32 -12.50
CA ALA A 436 17.71 21.75 -13.03
C ALA A 436 18.91 21.01 -12.43
N ARG A 437 18.76 20.42 -11.24
CA ARG A 437 19.82 19.74 -10.48
C ARG A 437 19.28 18.43 -9.90
N ARG A 438 19.06 17.45 -10.77
CA ARG A 438 18.60 16.10 -10.44
C ARG A 438 19.68 15.33 -9.67
N ILE A 439 19.32 14.63 -8.61
CA ILE A 439 20.25 13.73 -7.91
C ILE A 439 20.35 12.42 -8.69
N THR A 440 21.54 11.88 -8.88
CA THR A 440 21.74 10.62 -9.61
C THR A 440 22.30 9.54 -8.68
N LEU A 441 21.60 8.42 -8.53
CA LEU A 441 22.10 7.18 -7.93
C LEU A 441 22.35 6.18 -9.06
N SER A 442 23.61 5.79 -9.25
CA SER A 442 24.00 5.00 -10.41
C SER A 442 25.12 4.04 -10.10
N ASN A 443 25.18 2.91 -10.81
CA ASN A 443 26.43 2.15 -10.93
C ASN A 443 27.54 2.96 -11.60
N VAL A 444 28.79 2.63 -11.29
CA VAL A 444 29.93 2.98 -12.15
C VAL A 444 29.85 2.18 -13.44
N ARG A 445 30.06 2.84 -14.58
CA ARG A 445 29.95 2.22 -15.91
C ARG A 445 30.79 0.94 -16.02
N GLY A 446 30.16 -0.15 -16.45
CA GLY A 446 30.77 -1.46 -16.58
C GLY A 446 30.88 -2.25 -15.27
N GLU A 447 30.48 -1.67 -14.13
CA GLU A 447 30.43 -2.34 -12.84
C GLU A 447 28.97 -2.67 -12.46
N ARG A 448 28.76 -3.78 -11.74
CA ARG A 448 27.43 -4.27 -11.30
C ARG A 448 27.33 -4.21 -9.77
N PRO A 449 26.71 -3.16 -9.19
CA PRO A 449 26.41 -3.09 -7.77
C PRO A 449 25.16 -3.92 -7.45
N VAL A 450 25.26 -4.77 -6.43
CA VAL A 450 24.17 -5.64 -5.97
C VAL A 450 23.80 -5.27 -4.55
N ILE A 451 22.56 -4.87 -4.30
CA ILE A 451 22.03 -4.70 -2.95
C ILE A 451 21.35 -6.02 -2.56
N ASP A 452 22.00 -6.79 -1.70
CA ASP A 452 21.46 -8.00 -1.10
C ASP A 452 20.75 -7.62 0.21
N ALA A 453 19.44 -7.44 0.12
CA ALA A 453 18.57 -6.98 1.19
C ALA A 453 18.13 -8.09 2.15
N SER A 454 18.71 -9.29 2.07
CA SER A 454 18.37 -10.43 2.95
C SER A 454 18.68 -10.19 4.43
N GLY A 455 19.56 -9.24 4.74
CA GLY A 455 19.86 -8.80 6.11
C GLY A 455 18.81 -7.87 6.72
N ILE A 456 17.88 -7.33 5.91
CA ILE A 456 16.85 -6.41 6.38
C ILE A 456 15.67 -7.21 6.97
N PRO A 457 15.16 -6.85 8.17
CA PRO A 457 14.02 -7.54 8.78
C PRO A 457 12.81 -7.64 7.85
N ALA A 458 12.16 -8.81 7.84
CA ALA A 458 10.92 -9.04 7.09
C ALA A 458 9.85 -7.98 7.45
N GLY A 459 9.06 -7.58 6.46
CA GLY A 459 8.09 -6.48 6.59
C GLY A 459 8.69 -5.07 6.57
N THR A 460 10.01 -4.92 6.46
CA THR A 460 10.66 -3.61 6.24
C THR A 460 11.06 -3.46 4.77
N TRP A 461 10.68 -2.34 4.15
CA TRP A 461 11.05 -2.05 2.76
C TRP A 461 12.55 -1.74 2.66
N ALA A 462 13.22 -2.31 1.67
CA ALA A 462 14.67 -2.17 1.56
C ALA A 462 15.09 -0.73 1.20
N ILE A 463 14.43 -0.13 0.20
CA ILE A 463 14.59 1.28 -0.14
C ILE A 463 13.23 1.96 -0.16
N THR A 464 13.11 3.07 0.56
CA THR A 464 11.93 3.95 0.55
C THR A 464 12.33 5.32 0.01
N GLN A 465 11.71 5.79 -1.06
CA GLN A 465 11.91 7.12 -1.61
C GLN A 465 10.73 8.02 -1.27
N GLN A 466 11.02 9.12 -0.58
CA GLN A 466 10.11 10.21 -0.22
C GLN A 466 10.69 11.55 -0.72
N ALA A 467 11.25 11.53 -1.92
CA ALA A 467 11.97 12.65 -2.51
C ALA A 467 11.77 12.69 -4.04
N ASP A 468 11.86 13.89 -4.60
CA ASP A 468 11.59 14.23 -5.99
C ASP A 468 12.88 14.46 -6.80
N HIS A 469 12.77 14.41 -8.13
CA HIS A 469 13.86 14.72 -9.06
C HIS A 469 15.11 13.87 -8.83
N TRP A 470 14.95 12.54 -8.91
CA TRP A 470 16.04 11.57 -8.88
C TRP A 470 16.22 10.86 -10.23
N THR A 471 17.44 10.45 -10.56
CA THR A 471 17.71 9.35 -11.50
C THR A 471 18.26 8.19 -10.69
N VAL A 472 17.63 7.02 -10.79
CA VAL A 472 18.08 5.77 -10.19
C VAL A 472 18.33 4.78 -11.31
N GLN A 473 19.58 4.33 -11.48
CA GLN A 473 19.93 3.49 -12.62
C GLN A 473 20.99 2.43 -12.37
N GLY A 474 20.90 1.33 -13.14
CA GLY A 474 21.93 0.29 -13.19
C GLY A 474 22.14 -0.46 -11.87
N LEU A 475 21.09 -0.61 -11.06
CA LEU A 475 21.15 -1.27 -9.76
C LEU A 475 20.45 -2.63 -9.82
N GLU A 476 21.03 -3.61 -9.15
CA GLU A 476 20.36 -4.86 -8.81
C GLU A 476 19.97 -4.85 -7.33
N ILE A 477 18.75 -5.26 -7.02
CA ILE A 477 18.27 -5.42 -5.64
C ILE A 477 17.56 -6.76 -5.49
N ARG A 478 17.99 -7.55 -4.51
CA ARG A 478 17.43 -8.88 -4.26
C ARG A 478 17.33 -9.26 -2.80
N GLY A 479 16.54 -10.29 -2.52
CA GLY A 479 16.46 -10.92 -1.20
C GLY A 479 15.73 -10.10 -0.14
N SER A 480 15.01 -9.04 -0.50
CA SER A 480 14.21 -8.29 0.47
C SER A 480 13.12 -9.18 1.06
N GLY A 481 12.99 -9.20 2.39
CA GLY A 481 11.85 -9.82 3.08
C GLY A 481 10.52 -9.05 2.95
N SER A 482 10.46 -8.04 2.08
CA SER A 482 9.26 -7.25 1.73
C SER A 482 9.45 -6.65 0.33
N HIS A 483 9.02 -5.41 0.07
CA HIS A 483 9.30 -4.68 -1.18
C HIS A 483 10.77 -4.28 -1.29
N ALA A 484 11.37 -4.44 -2.47
CA ALA A 484 12.75 -4.00 -2.73
C ALA A 484 12.87 -2.48 -2.82
N TYR A 485 11.99 -1.82 -3.58
CA TYR A 485 12.02 -0.36 -3.75
C TYR A 485 10.61 0.21 -3.75
N VAL A 486 10.35 1.18 -2.88
CA VAL A 486 9.06 1.89 -2.80
C VAL A 486 9.24 3.39 -2.97
N CYS A 487 8.68 3.95 -4.05
CA CYS A 487 8.47 5.39 -4.19
C CYS A 487 7.11 5.76 -3.58
N ARG A 488 7.12 6.67 -2.62
CA ARG A 488 5.92 7.20 -1.95
C ARG A 488 5.71 8.66 -2.33
N GLY A 489 4.76 8.93 -3.20
CA GLY A 489 4.44 10.30 -3.62
C GLY A 489 5.57 11.01 -4.36
N CYS A 490 6.55 10.26 -4.91
CA CYS A 490 7.70 10.88 -5.60
C CYS A 490 7.29 11.45 -6.94
N ALA A 491 7.89 12.58 -7.31
CA ALA A 491 7.65 13.26 -8.57
C ALA A 491 8.91 13.37 -9.43
N ASP A 492 8.71 13.31 -10.75
CA ASP A 492 9.76 13.54 -11.75
C ASP A 492 11.01 12.67 -11.49
N THR A 493 10.84 11.39 -11.16
CA THR A 493 11.93 10.42 -10.96
C THR A 493 12.10 9.53 -12.17
N VAL A 494 13.35 9.26 -12.56
CA VAL A 494 13.71 8.31 -13.62
C VAL A 494 14.30 7.06 -12.98
N PHE A 495 13.67 5.91 -13.22
CA PHE A 495 14.16 4.58 -12.89
C PHE A 495 14.58 3.90 -14.20
N ARG A 496 15.86 3.53 -14.37
CA ARG A 496 16.36 2.98 -15.64
C ARG A 496 17.33 1.83 -15.45
N GLY A 497 17.18 0.74 -16.19
CA GLY A 497 18.18 -0.34 -16.15
C GLY A 497 18.27 -1.00 -14.78
N LEU A 498 17.14 -1.14 -14.10
CA LEU A 498 17.08 -1.79 -12.80
C LEU A 498 16.81 -3.29 -12.94
N ASP A 499 17.31 -4.08 -12.01
CA ASP A 499 17.14 -5.54 -11.94
C ASP A 499 16.68 -5.93 -10.52
N LEU A 500 15.36 -6.02 -10.31
CA LEU A 500 14.78 -6.21 -8.96
C LEU A 500 14.09 -7.57 -8.88
N HIS A 501 14.70 -8.48 -8.12
CA HIS A 501 14.29 -9.88 -8.14
C HIS A 501 14.48 -10.65 -6.83
N ASP A 502 13.87 -11.82 -6.73
CA ASP A 502 13.95 -12.69 -5.54
C ASP A 502 13.59 -11.96 -4.23
N ASN A 503 12.61 -11.07 -4.29
CA ASN A 503 12.08 -10.37 -3.12
C ASN A 503 10.78 -11.01 -2.66
N ALA A 504 10.44 -10.95 -1.37
CA ALA A 504 9.25 -11.59 -0.82
C ALA A 504 7.95 -10.93 -1.30
N GLU A 505 7.97 -9.62 -1.58
CA GLU A 505 6.82 -8.88 -2.11
C GLU A 505 7.09 -8.33 -3.50
N SER A 506 7.11 -6.99 -3.70
CA SER A 506 7.23 -6.39 -5.03
C SER A 506 8.64 -5.92 -5.33
N GLY A 507 9.03 -5.94 -6.61
CA GLY A 507 10.27 -5.32 -7.06
C GLY A 507 10.23 -3.81 -6.84
N LEU A 508 9.61 -3.07 -7.76
CA LEU A 508 9.42 -1.62 -7.64
C LEU A 508 7.94 -1.30 -7.42
N THR A 509 7.64 -0.43 -6.46
CA THR A 509 6.29 0.07 -6.18
C THR A 509 6.27 1.60 -6.18
N LEU A 510 5.52 2.21 -7.08
CA LEU A 510 5.15 3.63 -7.11
C LEU A 510 3.74 3.76 -6.51
N ARG A 511 3.59 4.50 -5.41
CA ARG A 511 2.34 4.54 -4.63
C ARG A 511 2.14 5.85 -3.90
N ASP A 512 0.97 6.00 -3.28
CA ASP A 512 0.53 7.18 -2.55
C ASP A 512 0.23 8.38 -3.47
N ALA A 513 -0.50 9.36 -2.95
CA ALA A 513 -0.90 10.55 -3.71
C ALA A 513 0.31 11.44 -4.03
N GLY A 514 0.29 12.10 -5.20
CA GLY A 514 1.37 12.95 -5.67
C GLY A 514 2.43 12.23 -6.49
N THR A 515 2.33 10.91 -6.67
CA THR A 515 3.25 10.12 -7.49
C THR A 515 3.04 10.44 -8.97
N ARG A 516 3.85 11.32 -9.53
CA ARG A 516 3.60 11.92 -10.87
C ARG A 516 4.88 12.11 -11.68
N ASP A 517 4.74 12.18 -13.00
CA ASP A 517 5.84 12.48 -13.92
C ASP A 517 7.04 11.52 -13.81
N ASN A 518 6.86 10.33 -13.25
CA ASN A 518 7.92 9.34 -13.12
C ASN A 518 8.07 8.51 -14.40
N ALA A 519 9.29 8.06 -14.69
CA ALA A 519 9.57 7.17 -15.81
C ALA A 519 10.26 5.90 -15.31
N VAL A 520 9.65 4.73 -15.55
CA VAL A 520 10.26 3.41 -15.32
C VAL A 520 10.64 2.82 -16.67
N LEU A 521 11.93 2.65 -16.90
CA LEU A 521 12.50 2.43 -18.21
C LEU A 521 13.43 1.23 -18.22
N ASP A 522 13.37 0.41 -19.26
CA ASP A 522 14.45 -0.48 -19.63
C ASP A 522 14.92 -1.39 -18.45
N SER A 523 13.96 -1.87 -17.64
CA SER A 523 14.22 -2.54 -16.35
C SER A 523 13.56 -3.92 -16.28
N ASP A 524 14.14 -4.81 -15.48
CA ASP A 524 13.64 -6.15 -15.21
C ASP A 524 13.13 -6.28 -13.77
N PHE A 525 11.94 -6.88 -13.62
CA PHE A 525 11.32 -7.18 -12.33
C PHE A 525 10.87 -8.64 -12.31
N HIS A 526 11.59 -9.52 -11.61
CA HIS A 526 11.34 -10.94 -11.76
C HIS A 526 11.49 -11.78 -10.52
N ALA A 527 10.91 -12.98 -10.51
CA ALA A 527 10.99 -13.91 -9.37
C ALA A 527 10.59 -13.25 -8.03
N ASN A 528 9.70 -12.26 -8.05
CA ASN A 528 9.24 -11.60 -6.84
C ASN A 528 8.00 -12.29 -6.28
N GLY A 529 8.05 -12.60 -4.99
CA GLY A 529 7.08 -13.32 -4.18
C GLY A 529 6.59 -14.66 -4.75
N PRO A 530 7.49 -15.57 -5.17
CA PRO A 530 7.09 -16.91 -5.58
C PRO A 530 6.38 -17.61 -4.40
N GLY A 531 5.11 -17.97 -4.60
CA GLY A 531 4.27 -18.56 -3.54
C GLY A 531 3.69 -17.57 -2.52
N SER A 532 4.09 -16.30 -2.52
CA SER A 532 3.61 -15.25 -1.59
C SER A 532 2.82 -14.11 -2.27
N GLY A 533 2.72 -14.12 -3.61
CA GLY A 533 1.91 -13.13 -4.35
C GLY A 533 2.61 -11.81 -4.64
N GLY A 534 3.94 -11.85 -4.79
CA GLY A 534 4.74 -10.68 -5.16
C GLY A 534 4.46 -10.18 -6.57
N VAL A 535 4.64 -8.87 -6.78
CA VAL A 535 4.40 -8.19 -8.07
C VAL A 535 5.74 -7.75 -8.66
N GLY A 536 5.90 -7.79 -9.97
CA GLY A 536 7.10 -7.24 -10.62
C GLY A 536 7.20 -5.73 -10.41
N LEU A 537 6.34 -4.98 -11.10
CA LEU A 537 6.22 -3.52 -11.02
C LEU A 537 4.81 -3.11 -10.60
N GLY A 538 4.69 -2.37 -9.50
CA GLY A 538 3.45 -1.73 -9.09
C GLY A 538 3.46 -0.23 -9.35
N VAL A 539 2.43 0.30 -10.01
CA VAL A 539 2.06 1.73 -9.96
C VAL A 539 0.65 1.77 -9.39
N LYS A 540 0.56 1.62 -8.06
CA LYS A 540 -0.66 1.17 -7.35
C LYS A 540 -0.94 1.96 -6.09
N PHE A 541 -2.18 1.92 -5.62
CA PHE A 541 -2.62 2.56 -4.36
C PHE A 541 -2.18 4.03 -4.22
N GLY A 542 -2.46 4.86 -5.22
CA GLY A 542 -1.95 6.22 -5.29
C GLY A 542 -2.63 7.07 -6.35
N SER A 543 -2.07 8.25 -6.59
CA SER A 543 -2.54 9.14 -7.65
C SER A 543 -1.43 10.08 -8.12
N GLY A 544 -1.52 10.50 -9.37
CA GLY A 544 -0.62 11.44 -10.03
C GLY A 544 -0.47 11.12 -11.53
N THR A 545 -0.48 12.17 -12.35
CA THR A 545 -0.45 12.04 -13.82
C THR A 545 0.98 11.95 -14.35
N GLY A 546 1.13 11.58 -15.62
CA GLY A 546 2.44 11.66 -16.29
C GLY A 546 3.40 10.51 -15.99
N ASN A 547 2.98 9.51 -15.20
CA ASN A 547 3.78 8.30 -15.00
C ASN A 547 3.82 7.45 -16.28
N VAL A 548 5.03 7.05 -16.68
CA VAL A 548 5.28 6.23 -17.87
C VAL A 548 6.14 5.02 -17.54
N VAL A 549 5.75 3.88 -18.10
CA VAL A 549 6.50 2.63 -18.09
C VAL A 549 6.87 2.28 -19.53
N ARG A 550 8.16 2.01 -19.81
CA ARG A 550 8.63 1.62 -21.15
C ARG A 550 9.77 0.61 -21.10
N GLY A 551 9.80 -0.35 -22.02
CA GLY A 551 10.95 -1.25 -22.16
C GLY A 551 11.13 -2.20 -20.98
N VAL A 552 10.10 -2.39 -20.15
CA VAL A 552 10.17 -3.21 -18.94
C VAL A 552 9.91 -4.68 -19.27
N ARG A 553 10.61 -5.60 -18.60
CA ARG A 553 10.21 -7.01 -18.53
C ARG A 553 9.80 -7.37 -17.10
N ALA A 554 8.63 -7.95 -16.94
CA ALA A 554 8.17 -8.46 -15.65
C ALA A 554 7.86 -9.96 -15.76
N PHE A 555 8.61 -10.81 -15.05
CA PHE A 555 8.47 -12.25 -15.25
C PHE A 555 8.71 -13.15 -14.04
N GLY A 556 8.05 -14.31 -14.00
CA GLY A 556 8.21 -15.25 -12.88
C GLY A 556 7.75 -14.71 -11.53
N ASN A 557 6.95 -13.63 -11.50
CA ASN A 557 6.44 -13.05 -10.26
C ASN A 557 5.20 -13.85 -9.79
N GLY A 558 5.01 -13.94 -8.47
CA GLY A 558 3.96 -14.78 -7.88
C GLY A 558 2.54 -14.29 -8.11
N ALA A 559 2.34 -12.98 -8.24
CA ALA A 559 1.08 -12.34 -8.62
C ALA A 559 1.22 -11.71 -10.00
N ASP A 560 1.21 -10.38 -10.09
CA ASP A 560 1.15 -9.70 -11.38
C ASP A 560 2.55 -9.28 -11.86
N GLY A 561 2.76 -9.28 -13.17
CA GLY A 561 3.97 -8.69 -13.73
C GLY A 561 3.95 -7.17 -13.58
N VAL A 562 2.92 -6.51 -14.11
CA VAL A 562 2.67 -5.07 -13.93
C VAL A 562 1.29 -4.84 -13.34
N ASP A 563 1.21 -4.14 -12.21
CA ASP A 563 -0.01 -3.88 -11.45
C ASP A 563 -0.29 -2.37 -11.32
N LEU A 564 -1.41 -1.93 -11.87
CA LEU A 564 -1.89 -0.54 -11.80
C LEU A 564 -3.06 -0.35 -10.81
N GLY A 565 -3.31 -1.35 -9.95
CA GLY A 565 -4.49 -1.41 -9.10
C GLY A 565 -4.57 -0.32 -8.05
N GLY A 566 -5.77 0.23 -7.85
CA GLY A 566 -5.98 1.32 -6.89
C GLY A 566 -5.24 2.62 -7.21
N PHE A 567 -4.68 2.78 -8.42
CA PHE A 567 -4.06 4.03 -8.85
C PHE A 567 -5.10 4.91 -9.58
N ALA A 568 -5.41 6.06 -9.03
CA ALA A 568 -6.60 6.82 -9.39
C ALA A 568 -6.46 7.68 -10.67
N THR A 569 -5.30 7.67 -11.32
CA THR A 569 -5.01 8.49 -12.51
C THR A 569 -4.35 7.67 -13.62
N PRO A 570 -4.51 8.07 -14.90
CA PRO A 570 -3.94 7.33 -16.02
C PRO A 570 -2.42 7.14 -15.93
N VAL A 571 -1.99 5.92 -16.27
CA VAL A 571 -0.60 5.52 -16.44
C VAL A 571 -0.42 5.06 -17.88
N ALA A 572 0.70 5.42 -18.51
CA ALA A 572 1.03 4.98 -19.85
C ALA A 572 2.08 3.85 -19.80
N VAL A 573 1.79 2.69 -20.37
CA VAL A 573 2.72 1.56 -20.48
C VAL A 573 2.98 1.28 -21.95
N ARG A 574 4.24 1.24 -22.36
CA ARG A 574 4.61 1.05 -23.76
C ARG A 574 5.72 0.02 -23.90
N GLU A 575 5.75 -0.71 -25.01
CA GLU A 575 6.91 -1.53 -25.38
C GLU A 575 7.42 -2.37 -24.21
N SER A 576 6.51 -2.99 -23.44
CA SER A 576 6.84 -3.72 -22.22
C SER A 576 6.29 -5.14 -22.28
N TRP A 577 6.99 -6.05 -21.63
CA TRP A 577 6.74 -7.48 -21.71
C TRP A 577 6.43 -8.07 -20.33
N SER A 578 5.41 -8.92 -20.25
CA SER A 578 5.01 -9.55 -19.00
C SER A 578 4.71 -11.02 -19.16
N TYR A 579 5.51 -11.90 -18.56
CA TYR A 579 5.41 -13.33 -18.84
C TYR A 579 5.70 -14.27 -17.68
N ARG A 580 5.09 -15.46 -17.69
CA ARG A 580 5.27 -16.47 -16.63
C ARG A 580 4.95 -15.95 -15.22
N ASN A 581 3.98 -15.05 -15.10
CA ASN A 581 3.47 -14.56 -13.81
C ASN A 581 2.11 -15.21 -13.47
N GLY A 582 1.51 -14.77 -12.35
CA GLY A 582 0.06 -14.85 -12.12
C GLY A 582 -0.71 -14.16 -13.25
N ASN A 583 -0.83 -12.83 -13.24
CA ASN A 583 -1.31 -12.09 -14.42
C ASN A 583 -0.18 -11.30 -15.10
N GLY A 584 -0.35 -10.97 -16.37
CA GLY A 584 0.55 -10.10 -17.11
C GLY A 584 0.41 -8.64 -16.65
N PHE A 585 -0.57 -7.94 -17.22
CA PHE A 585 -0.88 -6.55 -16.92
C PHE A 585 -2.24 -6.43 -16.22
N THR A 586 -2.23 -5.97 -14.98
CA THR A 586 -3.42 -5.65 -14.18
C THR A 586 -3.68 -4.14 -14.24
N LEU A 587 -4.87 -3.76 -14.73
CA LEU A 587 -5.21 -2.39 -15.13
C LEU A 587 -6.29 -1.75 -14.24
N GLY A 588 -6.47 -2.31 -13.04
CA GLY A 588 -7.51 -1.91 -12.09
C GLY A 588 -7.44 -2.71 -10.80
N GLY A 589 -8.52 -2.75 -10.05
CA GLY A 589 -8.57 -3.41 -8.75
C GLY A 589 -8.20 -2.49 -7.59
N GLY A 590 -7.70 -3.09 -6.50
CA GLY A 590 -7.27 -2.35 -5.30
C GLY A 590 -8.40 -1.66 -4.53
N GLY A 591 -9.66 -2.11 -4.67
CA GLY A 591 -10.81 -1.60 -3.91
C GLY A 591 -11.38 -0.26 -4.40
N THR A 592 -10.82 0.32 -5.45
CA THR A 592 -11.32 1.58 -6.04
C THR A 592 -12.41 1.33 -7.08
N SER A 593 -13.42 2.20 -7.14
CA SER A 593 -14.43 2.23 -8.23
C SER A 593 -14.09 3.28 -9.30
N ALA A 594 -12.88 3.85 -9.25
CA ALA A 594 -12.45 4.92 -10.12
C ALA A 594 -12.39 4.43 -11.58
N ALA A 595 -13.03 5.18 -12.47
CA ALA A 595 -12.99 4.93 -13.90
C ALA A 595 -11.69 5.52 -14.47
N VAL A 596 -10.62 4.74 -14.51
CA VAL A 596 -9.29 5.22 -14.92
C VAL A 596 -8.95 4.75 -16.33
N ALA A 597 -8.65 5.69 -17.21
CA ALA A 597 -8.32 5.43 -18.61
C ALA A 597 -6.81 5.20 -18.80
N HIS A 598 -6.27 4.09 -18.30
CA HIS A 598 -4.88 3.70 -18.57
C HIS A 598 -4.65 3.50 -20.08
N VAL A 599 -3.40 3.69 -20.51
CA VAL A 599 -3.02 3.61 -21.92
C VAL A 599 -1.88 2.61 -22.09
N LEU A 600 -2.11 1.59 -22.89
CA LEU A 600 -1.14 0.53 -23.16
C LEU A 600 -0.90 0.43 -24.66
N THR A 601 0.34 0.59 -25.10
CA THR A 601 0.71 0.55 -26.53
C THR A 601 1.91 -0.35 -26.78
N ASP A 602 1.83 -1.26 -27.76
CA ASP A 602 2.98 -2.11 -28.16
C ASP A 602 3.51 -3.01 -27.02
N ASN A 603 2.64 -3.51 -26.14
CA ASN A 603 3.03 -4.43 -25.05
C ASN A 603 2.70 -5.88 -25.38
N ALA A 604 3.45 -6.83 -24.81
CA ALA A 604 3.21 -8.26 -24.99
C ALA A 604 3.13 -9.01 -23.66
N ALA A 605 2.16 -9.91 -23.54
CA ALA A 605 2.01 -10.80 -22.40
C ALA A 605 1.98 -12.25 -22.84
N TRP A 606 2.81 -13.11 -22.25
CA TRP A 606 2.79 -14.53 -22.60
C TRP A 606 3.03 -15.50 -21.44
N ASP A 607 2.52 -16.72 -21.58
CA ASP A 607 2.72 -17.81 -20.61
C ASP A 607 2.36 -17.43 -19.16
N ASN A 608 1.50 -16.43 -18.93
CA ASN A 608 0.98 -16.12 -17.60
C ASN A 608 -0.13 -17.10 -17.24
N THR A 609 -0.14 -17.57 -15.99
CA THR A 609 -1.11 -18.56 -15.50
C THR A 609 -2.56 -18.02 -15.51
N GLY A 610 -2.71 -16.71 -15.27
CA GLY A 610 -3.92 -15.92 -15.33
C GLY A 610 -4.07 -15.16 -16.65
N SER A 611 -4.49 -13.91 -16.59
CA SER A 611 -4.78 -13.13 -17.80
C SER A 611 -3.54 -12.40 -18.33
N GLY A 612 -3.42 -12.25 -19.65
CA GLY A 612 -2.40 -11.39 -20.26
C GLY A 612 -2.64 -9.92 -19.92
N PHE A 613 -3.87 -9.44 -20.15
CA PHE A 613 -4.34 -8.11 -19.76
C PHE A 613 -5.66 -8.24 -19.01
N ASN A 614 -5.81 -7.60 -17.85
CA ASN A 614 -7.05 -7.65 -17.10
C ASN A 614 -7.43 -6.30 -16.48
N ASP A 615 -8.73 -6.02 -16.39
CA ASP A 615 -9.22 -4.74 -15.87
C ASP A 615 -9.49 -4.72 -14.36
N GLU A 616 -9.51 -5.89 -13.69
CA GLU A 616 -9.85 -6.04 -12.27
C GLU A 616 -11.01 -5.14 -11.79
N GLY A 617 -12.03 -4.94 -12.63
CA GLY A 617 -13.20 -4.12 -12.26
C GLY A 617 -13.07 -2.62 -12.51
N ASN A 618 -11.99 -2.14 -13.13
CA ASN A 618 -11.88 -0.75 -13.57
C ASN A 618 -12.90 -0.46 -14.68
N PRO A 619 -13.88 0.45 -14.48
CA PRO A 619 -14.92 0.72 -15.47
C PRO A 619 -14.50 1.76 -16.52
N GLY A 620 -13.27 2.28 -16.46
CA GLY A 620 -12.73 3.34 -17.29
C GLY A 620 -12.57 3.00 -18.76
N ALA A 621 -12.34 4.02 -19.57
CA ALA A 621 -12.06 3.90 -21.00
C ALA A 621 -10.58 3.55 -21.23
N ILE A 622 -10.16 2.38 -20.77
CA ILE A 622 -8.80 1.86 -20.96
C ILE A 622 -8.50 1.75 -22.46
N ARG A 623 -7.36 2.25 -22.90
CA ARG A 623 -6.96 2.22 -24.32
C ARG A 623 -5.81 1.24 -24.53
N LEU A 624 -6.05 0.20 -25.32
CA LEU A 624 -5.10 -0.85 -25.66
C LEU A 624 -4.83 -0.81 -27.16
N VAL A 625 -3.66 -0.34 -27.57
CA VAL A 625 -3.27 -0.25 -28.98
C VAL A 625 -2.11 -1.18 -29.28
N ARG A 626 -2.26 -2.08 -30.27
CA ARG A 626 -1.19 -2.98 -30.68
C ARG A 626 -0.59 -3.76 -29.51
N ASN A 627 -1.43 -4.43 -28.71
CA ASN A 627 -0.92 -5.30 -27.66
C ASN A 627 -1.09 -6.76 -28.07
N THR A 628 -0.17 -7.63 -27.65
CA THR A 628 -0.22 -9.07 -27.94
C THR A 628 -0.40 -9.89 -26.67
N ALA A 629 -1.34 -10.84 -26.67
CA ALA A 629 -1.52 -11.82 -25.60
C ALA A 629 -1.39 -13.26 -26.14
N PHE A 630 -0.36 -13.98 -25.73
CA PHE A 630 -0.04 -15.30 -26.28
C PHE A 630 0.11 -16.37 -25.18
N ARG A 631 -0.59 -17.50 -25.29
CA ARG A 631 -0.48 -18.61 -24.31
C ARG A 631 -0.73 -18.24 -22.84
N ASN A 632 -1.60 -17.28 -22.58
CA ASN A 632 -2.05 -16.96 -21.22
C ASN A 632 -3.29 -17.79 -20.84
N GLY A 633 -3.68 -17.78 -19.56
CA GLY A 633 -4.98 -18.30 -19.12
C GLY A 633 -6.18 -17.63 -19.80
N THR A 634 -6.11 -16.31 -20.04
CA THR A 634 -7.01 -15.54 -20.92
C THR A 634 -6.21 -14.41 -21.56
N GLY A 635 -6.43 -14.11 -22.83
CA GLY A 635 -5.68 -13.06 -23.52
C GLY A 635 -5.98 -11.67 -22.95
N PHE A 636 -7.15 -11.13 -23.29
CA PHE A 636 -7.68 -9.86 -22.79
C PHE A 636 -8.95 -10.08 -21.96
N HIS A 637 -8.85 -9.99 -20.64
CA HIS A 637 -9.96 -10.15 -19.70
C HIS A 637 -10.44 -8.80 -19.16
N LEU A 638 -11.32 -8.15 -19.92
CA LEU A 638 -11.85 -6.81 -19.67
C LEU A 638 -13.39 -6.81 -19.53
N PRO A 639 -13.97 -7.59 -18.59
CA PRO A 639 -15.43 -7.72 -18.45
C PRO A 639 -16.11 -6.44 -17.94
N THR A 640 -15.35 -5.47 -17.43
CA THR A 640 -15.87 -4.27 -16.79
C THR A 640 -15.58 -3.02 -17.60
N ALA A 641 -14.37 -2.84 -18.10
CA ALA A 641 -13.90 -1.61 -18.72
C ALA A 641 -14.70 -1.23 -19.97
N ALA A 642 -14.87 0.07 -20.24
CA ALA A 642 -15.38 0.57 -21.51
C ALA A 642 -14.31 0.54 -22.62
N ALA A 643 -13.36 -0.40 -22.52
CA ALA A 643 -12.07 -0.35 -23.18
C ALA A 643 -12.15 -0.10 -24.69
N VAL A 644 -11.15 0.58 -25.23
CA VAL A 644 -10.93 0.76 -26.67
C VAL A 644 -9.70 -0.04 -27.07
N LEU A 645 -9.91 -1.10 -27.83
CA LEU A 645 -8.87 -1.99 -28.33
C LEU A 645 -8.68 -1.74 -29.83
N THR A 646 -7.45 -1.46 -30.25
CA THR A 646 -7.11 -1.23 -31.67
C THR A 646 -5.92 -2.11 -32.03
N ALA A 647 -6.05 -2.90 -33.10
CA ALA A 647 -4.97 -3.75 -33.62
C ALA A 647 -4.38 -4.71 -32.56
N GLY A 648 -5.20 -5.26 -31.67
CA GLY A 648 -4.78 -6.23 -30.65
C GLY A 648 -4.66 -7.65 -31.21
N ALA A 649 -3.67 -8.41 -30.76
CA ALA A 649 -3.50 -9.80 -31.15
C ALA A 649 -3.61 -10.75 -29.95
N ALA A 650 -4.36 -11.83 -30.10
CA ALA A 650 -4.43 -12.90 -29.13
C ALA A 650 -4.37 -14.25 -29.84
N ALA A 651 -3.54 -15.17 -29.34
CA ALA A 651 -3.46 -16.54 -29.85
C ALA A 651 -3.06 -17.53 -28.75
N ASP A 652 -3.47 -18.79 -28.93
CA ASP A 652 -3.11 -19.94 -28.10
C ASP A 652 -3.40 -19.77 -26.60
N ASN A 653 -4.30 -18.86 -26.22
CA ASN A 653 -4.72 -18.69 -24.83
C ASN A 653 -5.62 -19.86 -24.39
N ALA A 654 -5.61 -20.16 -23.09
CA ALA A 654 -6.19 -21.39 -22.56
C ALA A 654 -7.68 -21.55 -22.92
N ARG A 655 -8.01 -22.68 -23.56
CA ARG A 655 -9.36 -23.02 -24.06
C ARG A 655 -9.90 -22.01 -25.10
N GLY A 656 -9.04 -21.36 -25.88
CA GLY A 656 -9.43 -20.37 -26.89
C GLY A 656 -9.97 -19.07 -26.29
N ARG A 657 -9.64 -18.77 -25.02
CA ARG A 657 -10.09 -17.55 -24.34
C ARG A 657 -9.21 -16.36 -24.70
N ASP A 658 -9.30 -15.94 -25.95
CA ASP A 658 -8.54 -14.81 -26.46
C ASP A 658 -9.05 -13.48 -25.88
N THR A 659 -10.36 -13.32 -25.75
CA THR A 659 -10.97 -12.12 -25.16
C THR A 659 -12.21 -12.39 -24.32
N VAL A 660 -12.37 -11.62 -23.25
CA VAL A 660 -13.60 -11.43 -22.49
C VAL A 660 -13.82 -9.93 -22.39
N LEU A 661 -14.71 -9.37 -23.19
CA LEU A 661 -14.93 -7.92 -23.25
C LEU A 661 -16.29 -7.54 -22.68
N SER A 662 -16.36 -6.40 -21.99
CA SER A 662 -17.63 -5.83 -21.55
C SER A 662 -18.48 -5.41 -22.77
N GLY A 663 -19.81 -5.34 -22.60
CA GLY A 663 -20.69 -4.79 -23.65
C GLY A 663 -20.49 -3.30 -23.95
N ARG A 664 -19.61 -2.61 -23.22
CA ARG A 664 -19.22 -1.21 -23.47
C ARG A 664 -17.87 -1.09 -24.18
N ALA A 665 -17.11 -2.17 -24.27
CA ALA A 665 -15.83 -2.17 -24.95
C ALA A 665 -16.03 -2.07 -26.47
N ARG A 666 -15.05 -1.46 -27.15
CA ARG A 666 -14.98 -1.36 -28.61
C ARG A 666 -13.67 -1.97 -29.06
N SER A 667 -13.73 -2.78 -30.10
CA SER A 667 -12.55 -3.37 -30.75
C SER A 667 -12.58 -3.04 -32.23
N GLU A 668 -11.41 -2.72 -32.77
CA GLU A 668 -11.19 -2.57 -34.20
C GLU A 668 -9.84 -3.17 -34.61
N ASP A 669 -9.78 -3.66 -35.85
CA ASP A 669 -8.59 -4.24 -36.49
C ASP A 669 -7.87 -5.31 -35.67
N SER A 670 -8.53 -5.93 -34.69
CA SER A 670 -7.92 -6.91 -33.81
C SER A 670 -8.08 -8.33 -34.34
N SER A 671 -7.23 -9.24 -33.89
CA SER A 671 -7.23 -10.64 -34.34
C SER A 671 -8.59 -11.35 -34.17
N TRP A 672 -9.37 -10.99 -33.16
CA TRP A 672 -10.72 -11.53 -32.90
C TRP A 672 -11.84 -10.83 -33.68
N ASP A 673 -11.52 -9.77 -34.44
CA ASP A 673 -12.48 -9.05 -35.31
C ASP A 673 -12.53 -9.65 -36.74
N GLY A 674 -12.12 -10.92 -36.89
CA GLY A 674 -12.19 -11.69 -38.14
C GLY A 674 -10.87 -11.91 -38.88
N GLY A 675 -9.77 -11.28 -38.44
CA GLY A 675 -8.45 -11.38 -39.08
C GLY A 675 -7.55 -12.55 -38.61
N GLY A 676 -7.81 -13.09 -37.42
CA GLY A 676 -6.92 -14.04 -36.76
C GLY A 676 -5.60 -13.40 -36.30
N ALA A 677 -4.79 -14.16 -35.55
CA ALA A 677 -3.42 -13.80 -35.20
C ALA A 677 -2.46 -14.81 -35.83
N ALA A 678 -1.48 -14.32 -36.59
CA ALA A 678 -0.44 -15.14 -37.19
C ALA A 678 0.94 -14.58 -36.83
N PHE A 679 1.71 -15.38 -36.10
CA PHE A 679 3.09 -15.05 -35.70
C PHE A 679 4.05 -15.99 -36.41
N ALA A 680 5.06 -15.42 -37.08
CA ALA A 680 6.09 -16.21 -37.75
C ALA A 680 7.03 -16.93 -36.76
N VAL A 681 7.24 -16.34 -35.58
CA VAL A 681 8.10 -16.87 -34.52
C VAL A 681 7.33 -16.87 -33.19
N THR A 682 7.19 -18.04 -32.60
CA THR A 682 6.47 -18.28 -31.33
C THR A 682 7.35 -18.89 -30.23
N ASP A 683 8.64 -19.02 -30.50
CA ASP A 683 9.67 -19.33 -29.50
C ASP A 683 10.14 -18.03 -28.82
N PRO A 684 9.99 -17.89 -27.48
CA PRO A 684 10.35 -16.67 -26.76
C PRO A 684 11.86 -16.47 -26.55
N ALA A 685 12.73 -17.43 -26.93
CA ALA A 685 14.15 -17.43 -26.58
C ALA A 685 14.89 -16.12 -26.84
N THR A 686 14.60 -15.43 -27.95
CA THR A 686 15.27 -14.15 -28.29
C THR A 686 14.73 -12.95 -27.48
N ALA A 687 13.45 -12.96 -27.09
CA ALA A 687 12.86 -11.95 -26.22
C ALA A 687 13.34 -12.12 -24.76
N GLU A 688 13.56 -13.36 -24.34
CA GLU A 688 14.01 -13.70 -22.98
C GLU A 688 15.54 -13.68 -22.82
N ALA A 689 16.28 -13.34 -23.89
CA ALA A 689 17.73 -13.19 -23.85
C ALA A 689 18.20 -12.08 -22.90
N ALA A 690 19.48 -12.09 -22.55
CA ALA A 690 20.08 -11.01 -21.76
C ALA A 690 19.93 -9.65 -22.47
N ARG A 691 19.70 -8.58 -21.69
CA ARG A 691 19.65 -7.23 -22.24
C ARG A 691 21.02 -6.79 -22.78
N PRO A 692 21.06 -5.96 -23.84
CA PRO A 692 22.25 -5.21 -24.22
C PRO A 692 22.73 -4.26 -23.11
N ALA A 693 23.94 -3.72 -23.27
CA ALA A 693 24.62 -2.90 -22.26
C ALA A 693 23.96 -1.52 -21.99
N ASP A 694 23.10 -1.05 -22.89
CA ASP A 694 22.27 0.15 -22.70
C ASP A 694 20.93 -0.14 -21.99
N ALA A 695 20.72 -1.43 -21.65
CA ALA A 695 19.54 -2.05 -21.08
C ALA A 695 18.26 -1.98 -21.91
N SER A 696 18.32 -1.65 -23.20
CA SER A 696 17.14 -1.75 -24.05
C SER A 696 16.57 -3.17 -24.06
N LEU A 697 15.34 -3.36 -24.55
CA LEU A 697 14.85 -4.71 -24.82
C LEU A 697 15.76 -5.41 -25.85
N PRO A 698 15.99 -6.73 -25.73
CA PRO A 698 16.74 -7.47 -26.73
C PRO A 698 15.98 -7.47 -28.06
N PRO A 699 16.66 -7.36 -29.21
CA PRO A 699 16.01 -7.43 -30.50
C PRO A 699 15.40 -8.81 -30.72
N THR A 700 14.14 -8.86 -31.12
CA THR A 700 13.41 -10.11 -31.30
C THR A 700 12.36 -10.02 -32.41
N SER A 701 12.12 -11.15 -33.07
CA SER A 701 10.98 -11.38 -33.97
C SER A 701 9.87 -12.21 -33.31
N PHE A 702 10.06 -12.65 -32.06
CA PHE A 702 9.05 -13.37 -31.29
C PHE A 702 7.77 -12.53 -31.23
N LEU A 703 6.62 -13.13 -31.57
CA LEU A 703 5.30 -12.48 -31.63
C LEU A 703 5.21 -11.25 -32.53
N ALA A 704 6.19 -11.04 -33.43
CA ALA A 704 6.07 -10.01 -34.45
C ALA A 704 4.91 -10.38 -35.42
N PRO A 705 3.96 -9.47 -35.67
CA PRO A 705 2.85 -9.74 -36.58
C PRO A 705 3.34 -10.02 -38.01
N ALA A 706 2.89 -11.13 -38.60
CA ALA A 706 3.19 -11.41 -40.00
C ALA A 706 2.53 -10.35 -40.92
N GLY A 707 3.28 -9.82 -41.89
CA GLY A 707 2.74 -8.89 -42.90
C GLY A 707 2.19 -7.56 -42.36
N GLY A 708 2.55 -7.16 -41.13
CA GLY A 708 2.05 -5.92 -40.51
C GLY A 708 0.65 -6.02 -39.91
N GLY A 709 0.16 -7.25 -39.64
CA GLY A 709 -1.10 -7.51 -38.97
C GLY A 709 -1.19 -7.00 -37.52
N PRO A 710 -2.29 -7.29 -36.80
CA PRO A 710 -2.49 -6.85 -35.43
C PRO A 710 -1.42 -7.41 -34.49
N GLY A 711 -1.15 -6.69 -33.39
CA GLY A 711 -0.24 -7.07 -32.32
C GLY A 711 0.87 -6.07 -32.06
N ALA A 712 1.61 -6.32 -30.99
CA ALA A 712 2.74 -5.52 -30.55
C ALA A 712 3.89 -5.55 -31.55
N ARG A 713 4.52 -4.39 -31.73
CA ARG A 713 5.77 -4.26 -32.46
C ARG A 713 6.91 -4.72 -31.57
N MET A 714 7.25 -6.00 -31.68
CA MET A 714 8.28 -6.66 -30.85
C MET A 714 9.72 -6.27 -31.24
N ALA A 715 9.88 -5.57 -32.37
CA ALA A 715 11.15 -5.05 -32.82
C ALA A 715 11.49 -3.73 -32.11
N ALA A 716 12.75 -3.56 -31.71
CA ALA A 716 13.27 -2.26 -31.31
C ALA A 716 13.09 -1.28 -32.49
N SER A 717 12.21 -0.31 -32.32
CA SER A 717 12.24 0.87 -33.18
C SER A 717 13.60 1.52 -32.94
N ALA A 718 14.47 1.53 -33.95
CA ALA A 718 15.71 2.30 -33.87
C ALA A 718 15.36 3.73 -33.43
N PRO A 719 16.14 4.35 -32.52
CA PRO A 719 15.86 5.73 -32.12
C PRO A 719 15.94 6.62 -33.36
N SER A 720 14.80 7.23 -33.72
CA SER A 720 14.73 8.30 -34.71
C SER A 720 15.26 9.60 -34.14
#